data_AF-A0A9N9QB80-F1
#
_entry.id   AF-A0A9N9QB80-F1
#
_cell.length_a   1.000
_cell.length_b   1.000
_cell.length_c   1.000
_cell.angle_alpha   90.00
_cell.angle_beta   90.00
_cell.angle_gamma   90.00
#
_symmetry.space_group_name_H-M   'P 1'
#
loop_
_entity.id
_entity.type
_entity.pdbx_description
1 polymer ?
#
loop_
_entity_poly.entity_id
_entity_poly.type
_entity_poly.pdbx_seq_one_letter_code
_entity_poly.pdbx_strand_id
1 'polypeptide(L)'
;MVAGLARSITSEQISLNLTTLDFDLENTTAAQISSAILTAAKCQVSGTSESEYYVSDGMFHISRLISNDSINDVYAFPKESTEPVLFESGMRLVGQVQSGQVTFARDEESNDDILPANSVEVRATVCGLSKEGVLVISGSDYPTTFSHEIGGVIERVGSSVSGFAVGDEVVGFSFSNFATHQQVDSNLLQKITLGDSLAEITSLLMAYGAALYGLKELANLRPQETVLILSGSGHAGLAAIKMSQLMKAVPYVAVATEAEAKRLKAEFDLTEAQILLPTSVPLALQFKEASGHSGADVVFSSGLVDSAVAQECWRNITVFGRFIDSGRKNVLNRTVLDTVPFHRGANYMSFDILDIYAQKAQILGELLRFTISLYRQGSIKPLGAISEIPIADLDDAVSAFSDDFSSGKTLLTYQPSEKPLNVTRSRPSLKFHGDATYLLVGCLGGLGRSLTSWMMKKGARRFAFLSRSGTDGEQAAILVEDVKKAGAGVQVIRGDVTVKNDVERAIKAIPSKYPLRGVVHAAMVLKDGLFYSMTYSNWVTSTLPKVQGTINLNKALQATDLDFFITTSSTSGTLGTPGQSNYAAGNAFMDSMSRHRHLNNKPSTSLVLPMVLGVGYVAEHPEIEEALKRKGIYGIDEEHLLEAFEVSMAIQSQKGAADHVVVGMDPSKLQKSLHEAATTDGFWMEDARFRSLIHTMKSASPTSTSGSSASILSLINAAATPAQSIEIASEHFMDKLSRLLMVPRDEFEPDTKRISSYGLDSMIGAELRNWIFKEFALDIPFQQLLGESMTVTRFAGLVCANQGIVVEG
;
A
#
# COMPACT_ATOMS: atom_id res chain seq x y z
N MET A 1 -5.83 -18.66 29.81
CA MET A 1 -6.46 -17.75 30.79
C MET A 1 -5.48 -17.23 31.83
N VAL A 2 -4.85 -18.12 32.62
CA VAL A 2 -3.97 -17.74 33.74
C VAL A 2 -2.84 -16.80 33.32
N ALA A 3 -2.19 -17.04 32.17
CA ALA A 3 -1.14 -16.15 31.66
C ALA A 3 -1.64 -14.71 31.49
N GLY A 4 -2.78 -14.49 30.81
CA GLY A 4 -3.38 -13.16 30.63
C GLY A 4 -3.74 -12.48 31.95
N LEU A 5 -4.30 -13.23 32.91
CA LEU A 5 -4.58 -12.75 34.26
C LEU A 5 -3.29 -12.30 34.97
N ALA A 6 -2.27 -13.17 35.01
CA ALA A 6 -1.01 -12.91 35.68
C ALA A 6 -0.30 -11.69 35.10
N ARG A 7 -0.23 -11.56 33.77
CA ARG A 7 0.36 -10.41 33.08
C ARG A 7 -0.29 -9.09 33.51
N SER A 8 -1.61 -9.05 33.62
CA SER A 8 -2.35 -7.86 34.10
C SER A 8 -2.05 -7.58 35.56
N ILE A 9 -2.08 -8.59 36.44
CA ILE A 9 -1.81 -8.41 37.87
C ILE A 9 -0.37 -7.93 38.10
N THR A 10 0.62 -8.51 37.42
CA THR A 10 2.02 -8.07 37.51
C THR A 10 2.19 -6.63 37.05
N SER A 11 1.43 -6.19 36.03
CA SER A 11 1.43 -4.80 35.58
C SER A 11 0.65 -3.87 36.52
N GLU A 12 -0.32 -4.38 37.29
CA GLU A 12 -1.05 -3.62 38.31
C GLU A 12 -0.23 -3.44 39.59
N GLN A 13 0.56 -4.45 39.97
CA GLN A 13 1.39 -4.44 41.18
C GLN A 13 2.74 -5.13 40.92
N ILE A 14 3.74 -4.31 40.57
CA ILE A 14 5.09 -4.80 40.24
C ILE A 14 5.76 -5.48 41.46
N SER A 15 5.44 -5.06 42.68
CA SER A 15 6.00 -5.64 43.91
C SER A 15 5.56 -7.08 44.19
N LEU A 16 4.51 -7.60 43.52
CA LEU A 16 3.98 -8.93 43.77
C LEU A 16 4.97 -10.05 43.40
N ASN A 17 5.96 -9.76 42.54
CA ASN A 17 6.91 -10.75 41.99
C ASN A 17 6.19 -12.07 41.62
N LEU A 18 5.22 -12.00 40.71
CA LEU A 18 4.39 -13.16 40.34
C LEU A 18 5.05 -13.95 39.20
N THR A 19 5.23 -15.26 39.41
CA THR A 19 5.75 -16.20 38.39
C THR A 19 4.71 -17.27 38.09
N THR A 20 4.48 -17.58 36.81
CA THR A 20 3.58 -18.65 36.37
C THR A 20 4.35 -19.86 35.84
N LEU A 21 3.92 -21.05 36.24
CA LEU A 21 4.39 -22.33 35.68
C LEU A 21 3.18 -23.08 35.11
N ASP A 22 3.18 -23.29 33.80
CA ASP A 22 2.22 -24.13 33.09
C ASP A 22 2.87 -25.48 32.79
N PHE A 23 2.11 -26.57 32.91
CA PHE A 23 2.64 -27.94 32.79
C PHE A 23 1.90 -28.72 31.73
N ASP A 24 2.66 -29.34 30.84
CA ASP A 24 2.16 -30.34 29.91
C ASP A 24 1.94 -31.68 30.63
N LEU A 25 0.69 -31.95 30.98
CA LEU A 25 0.33 -33.14 31.75
C LEU A 25 0.42 -34.44 30.92
N GLU A 26 0.57 -34.36 29.59
CA GLU A 26 0.69 -35.54 28.73
C GLU A 26 2.10 -36.14 28.75
N ASN A 27 3.13 -35.32 28.99
CA ASN A 27 4.55 -35.74 28.94
C ASN A 27 5.39 -35.30 30.15
N THR A 28 4.85 -34.57 31.12
CA THR A 28 5.58 -34.14 32.32
C THR A 28 5.20 -34.98 33.53
N THR A 29 6.16 -35.72 34.08
CA THR A 29 5.95 -36.54 35.29
C THR A 29 5.86 -35.69 36.56
N ALA A 30 5.21 -36.20 37.60
CA ALA A 30 5.11 -35.52 38.89
C ALA A 30 6.48 -35.16 39.52
N ALA A 31 7.50 -35.98 39.28
CA ALA A 31 8.87 -35.71 39.73
C ALA A 31 9.48 -34.51 38.98
N GLN A 32 9.30 -34.44 37.66
CA GLN A 32 9.73 -33.30 36.84
C GLN A 32 8.99 -32.02 37.23
N ILE A 33 7.67 -32.08 37.46
CA ILE A 33 6.89 -30.94 37.97
C ILE A 33 7.48 -30.41 39.28
N SER A 34 7.73 -31.30 40.23
CA SER A 34 8.29 -30.92 41.54
C SER A 34 9.67 -30.29 41.41
N SER A 35 10.53 -30.86 40.56
CA SER A 35 11.85 -30.32 40.25
C SER A 35 11.75 -28.94 39.59
N ALA A 36 10.82 -28.76 38.66
CA ALA A 36 10.62 -27.51 37.96
C ALA A 36 10.16 -26.38 38.89
N ILE A 37 9.22 -26.67 39.80
CA ILE A 37 8.77 -25.72 40.83
C ILE A 37 9.95 -25.27 41.70
N LEU A 38 10.77 -26.21 42.17
CA LEU A 38 11.95 -25.92 42.99
C LEU A 38 12.97 -25.04 42.24
N THR A 39 13.23 -25.34 40.97
CA THR A 39 14.16 -24.56 40.14
C THR A 39 13.63 -23.14 39.92
N ALA A 40 12.37 -22.98 39.52
CA ALA A 40 11.78 -21.66 39.30
C ALA A 40 11.77 -20.82 40.59
N ALA A 41 11.41 -21.42 41.72
CA ALA A 41 11.43 -20.74 43.02
C ALA A 41 12.85 -20.28 43.41
N LYS A 42 13.88 -21.10 43.15
CA LYS A 42 15.29 -20.71 43.39
C LYS A 42 15.70 -19.54 42.50
N CYS A 43 15.39 -19.58 41.21
CA CYS A 43 15.69 -18.50 40.27
C CYS A 43 14.99 -17.19 40.67
N GLN A 44 13.76 -17.29 41.18
CA GLN A 44 12.98 -16.15 41.63
C GLN A 44 13.58 -15.49 42.88
N VAL A 45 14.06 -16.29 43.84
CA VAL A 45 14.78 -15.79 45.03
C VAL A 45 16.13 -15.19 44.65
N SER A 46 16.83 -15.73 43.65
CA SER A 46 18.12 -15.20 43.20
C SER A 46 18.02 -14.00 42.24
N GLY A 47 16.81 -13.59 41.84
CA GLY A 47 16.60 -12.47 40.92
C GLY A 47 16.96 -12.75 39.45
N THR A 48 17.07 -14.02 39.06
CA THR A 48 17.44 -14.44 37.69
C THR A 48 16.28 -15.11 36.94
N SER A 49 15.05 -14.94 37.43
CA SER A 49 13.84 -15.59 36.89
C SER A 49 13.16 -14.82 35.77
N GLU A 50 12.56 -15.57 34.85
CA GLU A 50 11.45 -15.14 33.99
C GLU A 50 10.12 -15.16 34.75
N SER A 51 9.12 -14.45 34.24
CA SER A 51 7.76 -14.33 34.84
C SER A 51 6.77 -15.41 34.36
N GLU A 52 7.03 -16.05 33.22
CA GLU A 52 6.19 -17.12 32.69
C GLU A 52 7.00 -18.28 32.10
N TYR A 53 6.67 -19.48 32.54
CA TYR A 53 7.26 -20.74 32.09
C TYR A 53 6.18 -21.71 31.62
N TYR A 54 6.48 -22.45 30.55
CA TYR A 54 5.77 -23.66 30.15
C TYR A 54 6.74 -24.84 30.26
N VAL A 55 6.35 -25.89 30.98
CA VAL A 55 7.18 -27.07 31.22
C VAL A 55 6.59 -28.26 30.48
N SER A 56 7.38 -28.84 29.57
CA SER A 56 7.01 -29.99 28.76
C SER A 56 8.23 -30.89 28.59
N ASP A 57 8.05 -32.21 28.75
CA ASP A 57 9.13 -33.20 28.77
C ASP A 57 10.29 -32.84 29.72
N GLY A 58 9.98 -32.20 30.85
CA GLY A 58 10.96 -31.72 31.83
C GLY A 58 11.80 -30.51 31.40
N MET A 59 11.53 -29.93 30.23
CA MET A 59 12.21 -28.74 29.70
C MET A 59 11.41 -27.46 30.01
N PHE A 60 12.13 -26.39 30.37
CA PHE A 60 11.55 -25.07 30.55
C PHE A 60 11.49 -24.31 29.23
N HIS A 61 10.30 -23.92 28.83
CA HIS A 61 10.04 -23.01 27.72
C HIS A 61 9.64 -21.64 28.26
N ILE A 62 10.13 -20.60 27.59
CA ILE A 62 9.87 -19.20 27.89
C ILE A 62 9.20 -18.54 26.71
N SER A 63 8.41 -17.52 26.99
CA SER A 63 7.65 -16.79 25.99
C SER A 63 8.40 -15.56 25.52
N ARG A 64 8.34 -15.30 24.21
CA ARG A 64 8.93 -14.12 23.56
C ARG A 64 8.02 -13.65 22.44
N LEU A 65 7.87 -12.34 22.31
CA LEU A 65 7.29 -11.73 21.12
C LEU A 65 8.37 -11.61 20.04
N ILE A 66 8.13 -12.22 18.88
CA ILE A 66 9.06 -12.23 17.75
C ILE A 66 8.37 -11.71 16.48
N SER A 67 9.14 -11.12 15.58
CA SER A 67 8.67 -10.79 14.22
C SER A 67 8.32 -12.07 13.47
N ASN A 68 7.24 -12.04 12.70
CA ASN A 68 6.94 -13.10 11.75
C ASN A 68 7.37 -12.64 10.35
N ASP A 69 8.62 -12.92 10.01
CA ASP A 69 9.23 -12.45 8.77
C ASP A 69 8.50 -13.01 7.55
N SER A 70 8.02 -14.27 7.60
CA SER A 70 7.25 -14.86 6.49
C SER A 70 5.95 -14.14 6.17
N ILE A 71 5.23 -13.62 7.18
CA ILE A 71 4.02 -12.82 6.98
C ILE A 71 4.41 -11.40 6.59
N ASN A 72 5.40 -10.80 7.27
CA ASN A 72 5.81 -9.43 7.05
C ASN A 72 6.41 -9.21 5.65
N ASP A 73 7.16 -10.18 5.13
CA ASP A 73 7.72 -10.12 3.78
C ASP A 73 6.62 -10.08 2.71
N VAL A 74 5.44 -10.65 2.98
CA VAL A 74 4.31 -10.70 2.04
C VAL A 74 3.32 -9.55 2.25
N TYR A 75 3.15 -9.06 3.48
CA TYR A 75 2.07 -8.13 3.81
C TYR A 75 2.52 -6.78 4.40
N ALA A 76 3.78 -6.63 4.80
CA ALA A 76 4.28 -5.43 5.49
C ALA A 76 5.17 -4.52 4.62
N PHE A 77 5.17 -4.69 3.29
CA PHE A 77 5.89 -3.79 2.39
C PHE A 77 5.07 -2.55 1.97
N PRO A 78 5.72 -1.41 1.68
CA PRO A 78 5.06 -0.22 1.14
C PRO A 78 4.34 -0.50 -0.18
N LYS A 79 3.20 0.14 -0.42
CA LYS A 79 2.38 -0.06 -1.64
C LYS A 79 3.13 0.15 -2.95
N GLU A 80 4.18 0.98 -2.95
CA GLU A 80 5.01 1.30 -4.12
C GLU A 80 6.30 0.48 -4.18
N SER A 81 6.47 -0.52 -3.31
CA SER A 81 7.67 -1.35 -3.34
C SER A 81 7.70 -2.25 -4.58
N THR A 82 8.89 -2.36 -5.16
CA THR A 82 9.17 -3.23 -6.30
C THR A 82 10.11 -4.35 -5.88
N GLU A 83 10.10 -5.43 -6.65
CA GLU A 83 11.06 -6.51 -6.57
C GLU A 83 11.67 -6.79 -7.96
N PRO A 84 12.96 -7.19 -8.01
CA PRO A 84 13.58 -7.56 -9.27
C PRO A 84 13.03 -8.90 -9.75
N VAL A 85 12.47 -8.94 -10.97
CA VAL A 85 11.91 -10.14 -11.59
C VAL A 85 12.50 -10.31 -12.99
N LEU A 86 13.09 -11.48 -13.26
CA LEU A 86 13.53 -11.82 -14.63
C LEU A 86 12.31 -11.98 -15.53
N PHE A 87 12.33 -11.31 -16.69
CA PHE A 87 11.21 -11.38 -17.62
C PHE A 87 11.13 -12.74 -18.33
N GLU A 88 9.94 -13.33 -18.37
CA GLU A 88 9.63 -14.53 -19.14
C GLU A 88 8.46 -14.29 -20.10
N SER A 89 8.46 -14.96 -21.26
CA SER A 89 7.54 -14.69 -22.39
C SER A 89 6.04 -14.94 -22.08
N GLY A 90 5.72 -15.58 -20.95
CA GLY A 90 4.35 -15.82 -20.49
C GLY A 90 3.85 -14.87 -19.39
N MET A 91 4.70 -13.96 -18.90
CA MET A 91 4.29 -13.04 -17.84
C MET A 91 3.28 -12.02 -18.36
N ARG A 92 2.19 -11.80 -17.62
CA ARG A 92 1.24 -10.71 -17.86
C ARG A 92 1.62 -9.50 -17.03
N LEU A 93 2.35 -8.59 -17.65
CA LEU A 93 2.83 -7.35 -17.05
C LEU A 93 2.28 -6.13 -17.77
N VAL A 94 2.06 -5.05 -17.02
CA VAL A 94 1.70 -3.71 -17.51
C VAL A 94 2.61 -2.66 -16.88
N GLY A 95 3.15 -1.75 -17.69
CA GLY A 95 4.02 -0.67 -17.22
C GLY A 95 3.25 0.41 -16.46
N GLN A 96 3.93 1.04 -15.51
CA GLN A 96 3.47 2.16 -14.69
C GLN A 96 4.64 3.13 -14.49
N VAL A 97 4.39 4.42 -14.69
CA VAL A 97 5.40 5.45 -14.46
C VAL A 97 5.48 5.76 -12.97
N GLN A 98 6.65 5.53 -12.37
CA GLN A 98 6.95 5.88 -10.99
C GLN A 98 8.27 6.67 -10.96
N SER A 99 8.23 7.90 -10.46
CA SER A 99 9.42 8.76 -10.29
C SER A 99 10.30 8.90 -11.54
N GLY A 100 9.69 8.97 -12.73
CA GLY A 100 10.43 9.14 -13.99
C GLY A 100 10.94 7.84 -14.64
N GLN A 101 10.64 6.68 -14.05
CA GLN A 101 11.02 5.36 -14.54
C GLN A 101 9.79 4.48 -14.78
N VAL A 102 9.94 3.42 -15.57
CA VAL A 102 8.86 2.45 -15.78
C VAL A 102 9.03 1.25 -14.85
N THR A 103 8.09 1.11 -13.95
CA THR A 103 7.89 -0.09 -13.13
C THR A 103 6.78 -0.94 -13.75
N PHE A 104 6.73 -2.24 -13.46
CA PHE A 104 5.73 -3.13 -14.02
C PHE A 104 4.81 -3.68 -12.92
N ALA A 105 3.50 -3.72 -13.15
CA ALA A 105 2.58 -4.44 -12.28
C ALA A 105 2.17 -5.77 -12.93
N ARG A 106 1.90 -6.79 -12.11
CA ARG A 106 1.25 -8.02 -12.57
C ARG A 106 -0.20 -7.71 -12.93
N ASP A 107 -0.60 -8.08 -14.13
CA ASP A 107 -1.98 -7.94 -14.61
C ASP A 107 -2.80 -9.16 -14.14
N GLU A 108 -3.27 -9.12 -12.88
CA GLU A 108 -4.02 -10.19 -12.23
C GLU A 108 -5.53 -10.19 -12.58
N GLU A 109 -6.05 -9.09 -13.13
CA GLU A 109 -7.50 -8.92 -13.39
C GLU A 109 -7.92 -9.38 -14.80
N SER A 110 -7.01 -9.42 -15.79
CA SER A 110 -7.39 -9.64 -17.20
C SER A 110 -7.80 -11.05 -17.61
N ASN A 111 -7.55 -12.08 -16.78
CA ASN A 111 -7.92 -13.47 -17.11
C ASN A 111 -9.43 -13.73 -17.06
N ASP A 112 -10.17 -13.03 -16.19
CA ASP A 112 -11.62 -13.21 -16.01
C ASP A 112 -12.47 -12.22 -16.82
N ASP A 113 -11.86 -11.20 -17.42
CA ASP A 113 -12.57 -10.16 -18.15
C ASP A 113 -13.00 -10.61 -19.56
N ILE A 114 -14.25 -10.30 -19.89
CA ILE A 114 -14.82 -10.53 -21.22
C ILE A 114 -14.17 -9.54 -22.19
N LEU A 115 -13.43 -10.06 -23.16
CA LEU A 115 -12.82 -9.26 -24.23
C LEU A 115 -13.92 -8.48 -25.00
N PRO A 116 -13.76 -7.16 -25.24
CA PRO A 116 -14.72 -6.39 -26.02
C PRO A 116 -14.97 -7.02 -27.39
N ALA A 117 -16.22 -6.96 -27.87
CA ALA A 117 -16.65 -7.74 -29.02
C ALA A 117 -15.88 -7.42 -30.31
N ASN A 118 -15.42 -6.19 -30.50
CA ASN A 118 -14.66 -5.68 -31.66
C ASN A 118 -13.13 -5.72 -31.49
N SER A 119 -12.63 -6.23 -30.36
CA SER A 119 -11.22 -6.23 -30.03
C SER A 119 -10.58 -7.61 -30.15
N VAL A 120 -9.26 -7.62 -30.30
CA VAL A 120 -8.42 -8.82 -30.14
C VAL A 120 -7.45 -8.58 -28.99
N GLU A 121 -7.00 -9.65 -28.34
CA GLU A 121 -5.88 -9.60 -27.41
C GLU A 121 -4.62 -10.06 -28.14
N VAL A 122 -3.61 -9.19 -28.17
CA VAL A 122 -2.32 -9.43 -28.82
C VAL A 122 -1.26 -9.59 -27.74
N ARG A 123 -0.53 -10.72 -27.75
CA ARG A 123 0.72 -10.84 -27.00
C ARG A 123 1.81 -10.10 -27.76
N ALA A 124 2.27 -9.00 -27.19
CA ALA A 124 3.28 -8.15 -27.78
C ALA A 124 4.61 -8.91 -27.91
N THR A 125 5.22 -8.83 -29.08
CA THR A 125 6.59 -9.31 -29.33
C THR A 125 7.54 -8.13 -29.52
N VAL A 126 7.03 -7.05 -30.13
CA VAL A 126 7.76 -5.80 -30.33
C VAL A 126 6.83 -4.60 -30.17
N CYS A 127 7.31 -3.54 -29.55
CA CYS A 127 6.65 -2.23 -29.51
C CYS A 127 7.68 -1.16 -29.86
N GLY A 128 7.25 -0.05 -30.44
CA GLY A 128 8.18 1.05 -30.69
C GLY A 128 8.22 2.06 -29.54
N LEU A 129 9.41 2.57 -29.25
CA LEU A 129 9.58 3.69 -28.33
C LEU A 129 9.32 4.98 -29.12
N SER A 130 8.28 5.71 -28.72
CA SER A 130 7.89 6.97 -29.37
C SER A 130 8.24 8.17 -28.49
N LYS A 131 8.39 9.32 -29.14
CA LYS A 131 8.62 10.60 -28.49
C LYS A 131 7.54 10.94 -27.46
N GLU A 132 6.28 10.68 -27.81
CA GLU A 132 5.13 10.88 -26.94
C GLU A 132 5.28 10.04 -25.68
N GLY A 133 5.67 8.76 -25.81
CA GLY A 133 5.90 7.87 -24.68
C GLY A 133 7.00 8.37 -23.73
N VAL A 134 8.13 8.82 -24.28
CA VAL A 134 9.25 9.38 -23.48
C VAL A 134 8.85 10.65 -22.73
N LEU A 135 8.02 11.51 -23.34
CA LEU A 135 7.51 12.70 -22.66
C LEU A 135 6.60 12.36 -21.48
N VAL A 136 5.81 11.28 -21.57
CA VAL A 136 5.02 10.79 -20.42
C VAL A 136 5.91 10.25 -19.32
N ILE A 137 6.86 9.38 -19.67
CA ILE A 137 7.73 8.69 -18.70
C ILE A 137 8.57 9.70 -17.93
N SER A 138 9.11 10.71 -18.62
CA SER A 138 9.88 11.80 -17.99
C SER A 138 9.04 12.80 -17.19
N GLY A 139 7.71 12.65 -17.13
CA GLY A 139 6.80 13.59 -16.46
C GLY A 139 6.64 14.93 -17.19
N SER A 140 7.10 15.01 -18.44
CA SER A 140 7.00 16.21 -19.25
C SER A 140 5.62 16.42 -19.87
N ASP A 141 4.86 15.37 -20.15
CA ASP A 141 3.49 15.46 -20.70
C ASP A 141 2.52 14.60 -19.87
N TYR A 142 1.23 14.91 -19.94
CA TYR A 142 0.17 14.15 -19.25
C TYR A 142 -0.75 13.41 -20.24
N PRO A 143 -0.36 12.22 -20.71
CA PRO A 143 -1.30 11.22 -21.20
C PRO A 143 -1.41 10.03 -20.23
N THR A 144 -2.52 9.29 -20.35
CA THR A 144 -2.76 8.01 -19.66
C THR A 144 -1.99 6.83 -20.28
N THR A 145 -1.43 6.98 -21.49
CA THR A 145 -0.72 5.93 -22.26
C THR A 145 0.64 6.39 -22.78
N PHE A 146 1.59 5.46 -22.92
CA PHE A 146 2.98 5.76 -23.31
C PHE A 146 3.65 4.71 -24.22
N SER A 147 2.84 3.87 -24.84
CA SER A 147 3.20 2.94 -25.91
C SER A 147 2.13 3.03 -26.99
N HIS A 148 2.53 3.20 -28.26
CA HIS A 148 1.62 3.65 -29.33
C HIS A 148 1.59 2.73 -30.58
N GLU A 149 2.47 1.74 -30.62
CA GLU A 149 2.61 0.81 -31.74
C GLU A 149 2.96 -0.58 -31.22
N ILE A 150 2.39 -1.61 -31.86
CA ILE A 150 2.54 -3.01 -31.45
C ILE A 150 2.78 -3.89 -32.67
N GLY A 151 3.66 -4.86 -32.49
CA GLY A 151 3.78 -6.07 -33.26
C GLY A 151 3.66 -7.28 -32.34
N GLY A 152 2.95 -8.32 -32.75
CA GLY A 152 2.72 -9.48 -31.88
C GLY A 152 1.86 -10.57 -32.48
N VAL A 153 1.40 -11.48 -31.60
CA VAL A 153 0.58 -12.64 -31.97
C VAL A 153 -0.78 -12.55 -31.28
N ILE A 154 -1.86 -12.81 -32.01
CA ILE A 154 -3.21 -12.84 -31.44
C ILE A 154 -3.39 -14.07 -30.54
N GLU A 155 -3.87 -13.88 -29.31
CA GLU A 155 -4.19 -14.95 -28.36
C GLU A 155 -5.70 -15.11 -28.10
N ARG A 156 -6.46 -14.01 -28.17
CA ARG A 156 -7.93 -14.03 -28.02
C ARG A 156 -8.59 -13.13 -29.06
N VAL A 157 -9.80 -13.50 -29.48
CA VAL A 157 -10.57 -12.78 -30.50
C VAL A 157 -11.97 -12.50 -29.97
N GLY A 158 -12.40 -11.24 -30.07
CA GLY A 158 -13.73 -10.79 -29.68
C GLY A 158 -14.82 -11.36 -30.60
N SER A 159 -16.04 -11.50 -30.08
CA SER A 159 -17.14 -12.19 -30.76
C SER A 159 -17.61 -11.56 -32.07
N SER A 160 -17.36 -10.26 -32.29
CA SER A 160 -17.73 -9.51 -33.50
C SER A 160 -16.55 -9.31 -34.47
N VAL A 161 -15.35 -9.78 -34.12
CA VAL A 161 -14.18 -9.66 -35.00
C VAL A 161 -14.25 -10.69 -36.11
N SER A 162 -14.13 -10.23 -37.35
CA SER A 162 -13.99 -11.08 -38.53
C SER A 162 -12.65 -10.78 -39.22
N GLY A 163 -12.01 -11.81 -39.77
CA GLY A 163 -10.75 -11.67 -40.51
C GLY A 163 -9.47 -11.96 -39.70
N PHE A 164 -9.52 -12.04 -38.37
CA PHE A 164 -8.41 -12.46 -37.51
C PHE A 164 -8.70 -13.78 -36.81
N ALA A 165 -7.64 -14.54 -36.52
CA ALA A 165 -7.66 -15.80 -35.78
C ALA A 165 -6.53 -15.84 -34.74
N VAL A 166 -6.72 -16.66 -33.71
CA VAL A 166 -5.67 -16.95 -32.72
C VAL A 166 -4.45 -17.55 -33.44
N GLY A 167 -3.27 -17.03 -33.13
CA GLY A 167 -2.00 -17.40 -33.77
C GLY A 167 -1.61 -16.53 -34.97
N ASP A 168 -2.48 -15.65 -35.46
CA ASP A 168 -2.09 -14.68 -36.48
C ASP A 168 -1.04 -13.71 -35.95
N GLU A 169 0.03 -13.49 -36.73
CA GLU A 169 0.97 -12.39 -36.51
C GLU A 169 0.39 -11.08 -37.04
N VAL A 170 0.43 -10.04 -36.21
CA VAL A 170 -0.19 -8.75 -36.50
C VAL A 170 0.70 -7.58 -36.11
N VAL A 171 0.45 -6.45 -36.76
CA VAL A 171 1.09 -5.16 -36.50
C VAL A 171 0.08 -4.04 -36.60
N GLY A 172 0.25 -2.99 -35.79
CA GLY A 172 -0.67 -1.86 -35.83
C GLY A 172 -0.47 -0.83 -34.72
N PHE A 173 -1.43 0.09 -34.64
CA PHE A 173 -1.47 1.09 -33.57
C PHE A 173 -2.07 0.48 -32.32
N SER A 174 -1.43 0.69 -31.17
CA SER A 174 -1.96 0.27 -29.87
C SER A 174 -1.59 1.31 -28.84
N PHE A 175 -2.56 1.76 -28.06
CA PHE A 175 -2.40 2.84 -27.09
C PHE A 175 -2.42 2.23 -25.68
N SER A 176 -1.25 1.84 -25.21
CA SER A 176 -1.05 1.05 -23.98
C SER A 176 0.13 1.58 -23.15
N ASN A 177 0.54 0.81 -22.15
CA ASN A 177 1.58 1.14 -21.17
C ASN A 177 2.72 0.12 -21.22
N PHE A 178 3.20 -0.21 -22.43
CA PHE A 178 4.13 -1.32 -22.67
C PHE A 178 3.67 -2.65 -22.08
N ALA A 179 2.35 -2.90 -22.05
CA ALA A 179 1.83 -4.16 -21.56
C ALA A 179 2.22 -5.33 -22.48
N THR A 180 2.51 -6.47 -21.86
CA THR A 180 2.84 -7.74 -22.53
C THR A 180 1.67 -8.29 -23.34
N HIS A 181 0.44 -8.06 -22.89
CA HIS A 181 -0.80 -8.44 -23.54
C HIS A 181 -1.65 -7.20 -23.69
N GLN A 182 -2.01 -6.86 -24.93
CA GLN A 182 -2.69 -5.61 -25.25
C GLN A 182 -4.01 -5.92 -25.94
N GLN A 183 -5.10 -5.37 -25.41
CA GLN A 183 -6.40 -5.42 -26.08
C GLN A 183 -6.48 -4.27 -27.09
N VAL A 184 -6.67 -4.61 -28.37
CA VAL A 184 -6.61 -3.65 -29.47
C VAL A 184 -7.85 -3.82 -30.35
N ASP A 185 -8.45 -2.70 -30.78
CA ASP A 185 -9.53 -2.73 -31.77
C ASP A 185 -9.02 -3.35 -33.08
N SER A 186 -9.77 -4.30 -33.63
CA SER A 186 -9.38 -5.02 -34.85
C SER A 186 -9.14 -4.13 -36.07
N ASN A 187 -9.74 -2.93 -36.16
CA ASN A 187 -9.50 -1.98 -37.26
C ASN A 187 -8.12 -1.29 -37.16
N LEU A 188 -7.46 -1.32 -36.00
CA LEU A 188 -6.13 -0.75 -35.78
C LEU A 188 -5.00 -1.76 -35.98
N LEU A 189 -5.30 -2.94 -36.52
CA LEU A 189 -4.34 -4.00 -36.79
C LEU A 189 -4.37 -4.43 -38.26
N GLN A 190 -3.25 -4.98 -38.73
CA GLN A 190 -3.11 -5.66 -40.01
C GLN A 190 -2.29 -6.94 -39.83
N LYS A 191 -2.59 -7.97 -40.61
CA LYS A 191 -1.81 -9.21 -40.60
C LYS A 191 -0.44 -9.01 -41.24
N ILE A 192 0.57 -9.60 -40.62
CA ILE A 192 1.85 -9.88 -41.24
C ILE A 192 1.68 -11.03 -42.22
N THR A 193 2.29 -10.88 -43.40
CA THR A 193 2.25 -11.85 -44.49
C THR A 193 3.66 -12.30 -44.86
N LEU A 194 3.76 -13.37 -45.65
CA LEU A 194 5.06 -13.91 -46.06
C LEU A 194 5.90 -12.85 -46.82
N GLY A 195 7.05 -12.49 -46.26
CA GLY A 195 7.96 -11.49 -46.81
C GLY A 195 7.91 -10.12 -46.12
N ASP A 196 6.94 -9.90 -45.23
CA ASP A 196 6.93 -8.73 -44.34
C ASP A 196 7.94 -8.89 -43.20
N SER A 197 8.60 -7.80 -42.81
CA SER A 197 9.36 -7.73 -41.56
C SER A 197 8.54 -7.02 -40.48
N LEU A 198 8.26 -7.71 -39.37
CA LEU A 198 7.48 -7.16 -38.27
C LEU A 198 8.14 -5.92 -37.65
N ALA A 199 9.46 -5.98 -37.40
CA ALA A 199 10.23 -4.88 -36.86
C ALA A 199 10.22 -3.66 -37.81
N GLU A 200 10.44 -3.90 -39.10
CA GLU A 200 10.42 -2.82 -40.09
C GLU A 200 9.05 -2.14 -40.13
N ILE A 201 7.94 -2.89 -40.24
CA ILE A 201 6.61 -2.29 -40.32
C ILE A 201 6.26 -1.55 -39.03
N THR A 202 6.58 -2.13 -37.86
CA THR A 202 6.35 -1.48 -36.56
C THR A 202 7.08 -0.14 -36.48
N SER A 203 8.30 -0.04 -37.01
CA SER A 203 9.11 1.19 -36.99
C SER A 203 8.50 2.38 -37.76
N LEU A 204 7.56 2.12 -38.67
CA LEU A 204 6.99 3.11 -39.60
C LEU A 204 5.76 3.82 -39.05
N LEU A 205 5.01 3.19 -38.13
CA LEU A 205 3.60 3.49 -37.93
C LEU A 205 3.34 4.91 -37.45
N MET A 206 3.93 5.31 -36.32
CA MET A 206 3.72 6.66 -35.76
C MET A 206 4.19 7.77 -36.70
N ALA A 207 5.37 7.60 -37.32
CA ALA A 207 5.96 8.60 -38.20
C ALA A 207 5.13 8.82 -39.48
N TYR A 208 4.77 7.74 -40.17
CA TYR A 208 3.94 7.82 -41.38
C TYR A 208 2.48 8.16 -41.07
N GLY A 209 1.94 7.74 -39.91
CA GLY A 209 0.63 8.15 -39.44
C GLY A 209 0.51 9.68 -39.34
N ALA A 210 1.50 10.33 -38.72
CA ALA A 210 1.56 11.78 -38.61
C ALA A 210 1.71 12.46 -39.98
N ALA A 211 2.69 12.01 -40.78
CA ALA A 211 2.97 12.61 -42.07
C ALA A 211 1.80 12.47 -43.07
N LEU A 212 1.16 11.30 -43.13
CA LEU A 212 0.02 11.07 -44.02
C LEU A 212 -1.20 11.88 -43.57
N TYR A 213 -1.56 11.86 -42.29
CA TYR A 213 -2.68 12.66 -41.83
C TYR A 213 -2.44 14.16 -42.08
N GLY A 214 -1.24 14.64 -41.74
CA GLY A 214 -0.86 16.03 -41.93
C GLY A 214 -0.82 16.48 -43.39
N LEU A 215 -0.11 15.76 -44.26
CA LEU A 215 0.12 16.19 -45.65
C LEU A 215 -1.00 15.77 -46.60
N LYS A 216 -1.54 14.56 -46.45
CA LYS A 216 -2.56 14.03 -47.35
C LYS A 216 -3.96 14.46 -46.94
N GLU A 217 -4.34 14.27 -45.67
CA GLU A 217 -5.72 14.52 -45.22
C GLU A 217 -5.97 16.00 -44.90
N LEU A 218 -5.09 16.63 -44.11
CA LEU A 218 -5.27 18.03 -43.69
C LEU A 218 -4.78 19.03 -44.75
N ALA A 219 -3.52 18.91 -45.17
CA ALA A 219 -2.96 19.85 -46.15
C ALA A 219 -3.47 19.60 -47.57
N ASN A 220 -3.98 18.40 -47.88
CA ASN A 220 -4.38 17.99 -49.24
C ASN A 220 -3.29 18.33 -50.28
N LEU A 221 -2.05 17.93 -49.97
CA LEU A 221 -0.84 18.28 -50.73
C LEU A 221 -0.98 17.92 -52.20
N ARG A 222 -0.63 18.87 -53.07
CA ARG A 222 -0.71 18.73 -54.53
C ARG A 222 0.69 18.59 -55.14
N PRO A 223 0.79 17.96 -56.32
CA PRO A 223 2.04 17.94 -57.08
C PRO A 223 2.58 19.35 -57.30
N GLN A 224 3.91 19.49 -57.25
CA GLN A 224 4.68 20.73 -57.44
C GLN A 224 4.55 21.79 -56.35
N GLU A 225 3.72 21.59 -55.32
CA GLU A 225 3.71 22.47 -54.15
C GLU A 225 5.02 22.35 -53.36
N THR A 226 5.44 23.44 -52.73
CA THR A 226 6.61 23.51 -51.87
C THR A 226 6.25 23.12 -50.43
N VAL A 227 7.05 22.23 -49.83
CA VAL A 227 6.85 21.78 -48.44
C VAL A 227 8.08 22.12 -47.63
N LEU A 228 7.95 23.01 -46.65
CA LEU A 228 9.02 23.33 -45.70
C LEU A 228 8.88 22.45 -44.44
N ILE A 229 9.79 21.50 -44.25
CA ILE A 229 9.87 20.65 -43.06
C ILE A 229 10.84 21.27 -42.06
N LEU A 230 10.36 21.52 -40.83
CA LEU A 230 11.15 22.24 -39.81
C LEU A 230 12.07 21.29 -39.01
N SER A 231 13.20 21.82 -38.53
CA SER A 231 14.15 21.10 -37.68
C SER A 231 13.51 20.74 -36.32
N GLY A 232 13.80 19.55 -35.80
CA GLY A 232 13.11 19.01 -34.61
C GLY A 232 11.76 18.34 -34.91
N SER A 233 11.43 18.13 -36.19
CA SER A 233 10.26 17.34 -36.60
C SER A 233 10.45 15.83 -36.50
N GLY A 234 11.68 15.37 -36.23
CA GLY A 234 12.04 13.97 -35.96
C GLY A 234 11.62 12.96 -37.02
N HIS A 235 11.29 11.73 -36.61
CA HIS A 235 10.89 10.68 -37.55
C HIS A 235 9.63 11.07 -38.36
N ALA A 236 8.70 11.84 -37.78
CA ALA A 236 7.54 12.35 -38.52
C ALA A 236 7.95 13.31 -39.64
N GLY A 237 8.98 14.14 -39.42
CA GLY A 237 9.57 14.98 -40.46
C GLY A 237 10.26 14.16 -41.56
N LEU A 238 10.99 13.09 -41.22
CA LEU A 238 11.58 12.18 -42.20
C LEU A 238 10.48 11.53 -43.08
N ALA A 239 9.39 11.08 -42.46
CA ALA A 239 8.23 10.57 -43.18
C ALA A 239 7.60 11.65 -44.08
N ALA A 240 7.51 12.90 -43.62
CA ALA A 240 6.98 14.02 -44.38
C ALA A 240 7.83 14.33 -45.64
N ILE A 241 9.16 14.24 -45.57
CA ILE A 241 10.04 14.35 -46.74
C ILE A 241 9.68 13.29 -47.77
N LYS A 242 9.60 12.02 -47.33
CA LYS A 242 9.30 10.90 -48.24
C LYS A 242 7.92 11.02 -48.86
N MET A 243 6.92 11.38 -48.06
CA MET A 243 5.55 11.55 -48.54
C MET A 243 5.43 12.71 -49.52
N SER A 244 6.14 13.82 -49.29
CA SER A 244 6.20 14.94 -50.23
C SER A 244 6.71 14.48 -51.60
N GLN A 245 7.78 13.68 -51.63
CA GLN A 245 8.32 13.13 -52.88
C GLN A 245 7.36 12.17 -53.58
N LEU A 246 6.72 11.26 -52.85
CA LEU A 246 5.72 10.34 -53.40
C LEU A 246 4.52 11.08 -53.99
N MET A 247 4.12 12.20 -53.37
CA MET A 247 3.06 13.08 -53.85
C MET A 247 3.51 14.07 -54.94
N LYS A 248 4.78 13.99 -55.36
CA LYS A 248 5.42 14.85 -56.38
C LYS A 248 5.48 16.33 -55.98
N ALA A 249 5.46 16.62 -54.69
CA ALA A 249 5.73 17.93 -54.12
C ALA A 249 7.25 18.12 -53.93
N VAL A 250 7.67 19.36 -53.66
CA VAL A 250 9.09 19.74 -53.56
C VAL A 250 9.44 20.03 -52.09
N PRO A 251 10.12 19.10 -51.38
CA PRO A 251 10.51 19.32 -50.00
C PRO A 251 11.73 20.25 -49.89
N TYR A 252 11.69 21.14 -48.91
CA TYR A 252 12.80 21.92 -48.36
C TYR A 252 12.88 21.60 -46.87
N VAL A 253 14.07 21.30 -46.35
CA VAL A 253 14.22 20.77 -44.99
C VAL A 253 15.19 21.63 -44.20
N ALA A 254 14.70 22.21 -43.11
CA ALA A 254 15.55 22.86 -42.12
C ALA A 254 16.20 21.81 -41.23
N VAL A 255 17.51 21.89 -41.04
CA VAL A 255 18.28 20.97 -40.20
C VAL A 255 18.96 21.72 -39.06
N ALA A 256 19.34 21.01 -38.00
CA ALA A 256 20.08 21.55 -36.87
C ALA A 256 21.60 21.37 -36.99
N THR A 257 22.05 20.37 -37.75
CA THR A 257 23.50 20.04 -37.86
C THR A 257 23.91 19.63 -39.28
N GLU A 258 25.22 19.72 -39.57
CA GLU A 258 25.79 19.19 -40.82
C GLU A 258 25.66 17.66 -40.93
N ALA A 259 25.62 16.96 -39.80
CA ALA A 259 25.44 15.51 -39.77
C ALA A 259 24.05 15.12 -40.30
N GLU A 260 23.00 15.85 -39.86
CA GLU A 260 21.65 15.70 -40.39
C GLU A 260 21.60 16.00 -41.90
N ALA A 261 22.19 17.13 -42.33
CA ALA A 261 22.26 17.50 -43.75
C ALA A 261 22.87 16.38 -44.61
N LYS A 262 24.01 15.84 -44.18
CA LYS A 262 24.72 14.78 -44.90
C LYS A 262 23.88 13.50 -45.00
N ARG A 263 23.20 13.11 -43.93
CA ARG A 263 22.30 11.96 -43.93
C ARG A 263 21.12 12.17 -44.88
N LEU A 264 20.43 13.30 -44.76
CA LEU A 264 19.25 13.59 -45.59
C LEU A 264 19.57 13.62 -47.08
N LYS A 265 20.73 14.18 -47.45
CA LYS A 265 21.23 14.17 -48.84
C LYS A 265 21.45 12.74 -49.35
N ALA A 266 22.01 11.86 -48.51
CA ALA A 266 22.28 10.48 -48.88
C ALA A 266 21.02 9.60 -48.97
N GLU A 267 20.02 9.84 -48.12
CA GLU A 267 18.84 8.97 -47.95
C GLU A 267 17.63 9.41 -48.79
N PHE A 268 17.47 10.72 -49.01
CA PHE A 268 16.28 11.29 -49.67
C PHE A 268 16.57 11.98 -51.00
N ASP A 269 17.77 11.88 -51.58
CA ASP A 269 18.09 12.48 -52.88
C ASP A 269 17.74 13.99 -52.96
N LEU A 270 17.97 14.71 -51.86
CA LEU A 270 17.75 16.16 -51.79
C LEU A 270 18.95 16.91 -52.37
N THR A 271 18.68 17.98 -53.10
CA THR A 271 19.74 18.90 -53.57
C THR A 271 20.26 19.76 -52.42
N GLU A 272 21.44 20.37 -52.60
CA GLU A 272 22.01 21.28 -51.59
C GLU A 272 21.11 22.49 -51.31
N ALA A 273 20.40 23.00 -52.33
CA ALA A 273 19.44 24.08 -52.15
C ALA A 273 18.21 23.66 -51.32
N GLN A 274 17.89 22.38 -51.25
CA GLN A 274 16.73 21.88 -50.49
C GLN A 274 17.05 21.63 -49.01
N ILE A 275 18.30 21.78 -48.59
CA ILE A 275 18.71 21.58 -47.18
C ILE A 275 19.12 22.94 -46.62
N LEU A 276 18.38 23.42 -45.62
CA LEU A 276 18.57 24.72 -45.00
C LEU A 276 19.30 24.56 -43.66
N LEU A 277 20.59 24.88 -43.65
CA LEU A 277 21.45 24.82 -42.46
C LEU A 277 21.18 26.01 -41.52
N PRO A 278 21.42 25.85 -40.20
CA PRO A 278 21.24 26.96 -39.28
C PRO A 278 22.33 28.02 -39.54
N THR A 279 21.88 29.27 -39.72
CA THR A 279 22.76 30.43 -39.91
C THR A 279 22.23 31.62 -39.10
N SER A 280 22.89 32.79 -39.18
CA SER A 280 22.34 34.04 -38.63
C SER A 280 21.17 34.62 -39.44
N VAL A 281 20.89 34.06 -40.63
CA VAL A 281 19.80 34.50 -41.52
C VAL A 281 18.49 33.79 -41.10
N PRO A 282 17.37 34.53 -40.95
CA PRO A 282 16.05 33.93 -40.68
C PRO A 282 15.68 32.83 -41.67
N LEU A 283 15.10 31.73 -41.18
CA LEU A 283 14.79 30.53 -41.97
C LEU A 283 13.86 30.85 -43.16
N ALA A 284 12.91 31.75 -42.99
CA ALA A 284 12.00 32.17 -44.06
C ALA A 284 12.74 32.84 -45.23
N LEU A 285 13.82 33.58 -44.95
CA LEU A 285 14.65 34.20 -45.99
C LEU A 285 15.52 33.16 -46.69
N GLN A 286 16.12 32.23 -45.93
CA GLN A 286 16.86 31.12 -46.52
C GLN A 286 15.98 30.29 -47.46
N PHE A 287 14.75 29.97 -47.04
CA PHE A 287 13.78 29.27 -47.87
C PHE A 287 13.46 30.05 -49.15
N LYS A 288 13.27 31.37 -49.06
CA LYS A 288 12.96 32.22 -50.21
C LYS A 288 14.11 32.25 -51.22
N GLU A 289 15.35 32.35 -50.76
CA GLU A 289 16.54 32.31 -51.61
C GLU A 289 16.70 30.96 -52.31
N ALA A 290 16.46 29.86 -51.58
CA ALA A 290 16.58 28.51 -52.09
C ALA A 290 15.46 28.09 -53.05
N SER A 291 14.23 28.51 -52.78
CA SER A 291 13.05 28.09 -53.55
C SER A 291 12.62 29.07 -54.63
N GLY A 292 13.04 30.34 -54.54
CA GLY A 292 12.52 31.44 -55.35
C GLY A 292 11.07 31.86 -55.00
N HIS A 293 10.43 31.19 -54.03
CA HIS A 293 9.06 31.47 -53.60
C HIS A 293 9.06 32.40 -52.39
N SER A 294 8.07 33.28 -52.27
CA SER A 294 7.96 34.22 -51.14
C SER A 294 7.63 33.55 -49.80
N GLY A 295 7.14 32.31 -49.82
CA GLY A 295 6.81 31.49 -48.66
C GLY A 295 6.42 30.08 -49.11
N ALA A 296 6.42 29.10 -48.21
CA ALA A 296 6.06 27.73 -48.53
C ALA A 296 4.55 27.54 -48.67
N ASP A 297 4.12 26.65 -49.57
CA ASP A 297 2.71 26.25 -49.72
C ASP A 297 2.24 25.44 -48.52
N VAL A 298 3.12 24.57 -48.02
CA VAL A 298 2.92 23.80 -46.79
C VAL A 298 4.13 23.94 -45.87
N VAL A 299 3.88 24.16 -44.59
CA VAL A 299 4.91 24.04 -43.54
C VAL A 299 4.55 22.82 -42.68
N PHE A 300 5.50 21.93 -42.44
CA PHE A 300 5.33 20.76 -41.59
C PHE A 300 6.23 20.85 -40.35
N SER A 301 5.60 20.78 -39.17
CA SER A 301 6.20 20.96 -37.85
C SER A 301 5.78 19.82 -36.92
N SER A 302 6.62 19.53 -35.91
CA SER A 302 6.28 18.63 -34.81
C SER A 302 6.55 19.24 -33.43
N GLY A 303 6.05 18.62 -32.36
CA GLY A 303 6.12 19.12 -30.98
C GLY A 303 7.51 19.36 -30.34
N LEU A 304 8.64 19.25 -31.03
CA LEU A 304 9.96 19.72 -30.54
C LEU A 304 10.55 20.88 -31.35
N VAL A 305 9.84 21.33 -32.39
CA VAL A 305 10.22 22.51 -33.14
C VAL A 305 10.15 23.73 -32.21
N ASP A 306 11.22 24.52 -32.22
CA ASP A 306 11.30 25.77 -31.47
C ASP A 306 10.13 26.71 -31.84
N SER A 307 9.46 27.25 -30.82
CA SER A 307 8.26 28.07 -31.01
C SER A 307 8.53 29.33 -31.81
N ALA A 308 9.72 29.94 -31.70
CA ALA A 308 10.06 31.13 -32.47
C ALA A 308 10.27 30.80 -33.95
N VAL A 309 10.93 29.67 -34.25
CA VAL A 309 11.09 29.17 -35.63
C VAL A 309 9.73 28.88 -36.26
N ALA A 310 8.84 28.17 -35.55
CA ALA A 310 7.51 27.89 -36.06
C ALA A 310 6.67 29.17 -36.29
N GLN A 311 6.75 30.13 -35.37
CA GLN A 311 6.07 31.42 -35.51
C GLN A 311 6.62 32.25 -36.67
N GLU A 312 7.94 32.23 -36.90
CA GLU A 312 8.58 32.85 -38.05
C GLU A 312 8.05 32.26 -39.37
N CYS A 313 8.03 30.94 -39.49
CA CYS A 313 7.51 30.27 -40.68
C CYS A 313 6.01 30.50 -40.88
N TRP A 314 5.21 30.56 -39.80
CA TRP A 314 3.80 30.93 -39.88
C TRP A 314 3.59 32.34 -40.45
N ARG A 315 4.35 33.33 -39.96
CA ARG A 315 4.27 34.72 -40.43
C ARG A 315 4.62 34.89 -41.91
N ASN A 316 5.53 34.06 -42.40
CA ASN A 316 6.07 34.13 -43.76
C ASN A 316 5.46 33.09 -44.71
N ILE A 317 4.40 32.39 -44.30
CA ILE A 317 3.70 31.44 -45.16
C ILE A 317 3.05 32.13 -46.37
N THR A 318 2.93 31.40 -47.48
CA THR A 318 2.32 31.94 -48.72
C THR A 318 0.81 32.18 -48.57
N VAL A 319 0.23 32.89 -49.55
CA VAL A 319 -1.23 33.09 -49.64
C VAL A 319 -1.90 31.73 -49.85
N PHE A 320 -2.96 31.45 -49.08
CA PHE A 320 -3.61 30.13 -49.01
C PHE A 320 -2.72 28.97 -48.53
N GLY A 321 -1.58 29.27 -47.90
CA GLY A 321 -0.69 28.25 -47.35
C GLY A 321 -1.29 27.46 -46.20
N ARG A 322 -0.74 26.26 -45.94
CA ARG A 322 -1.18 25.37 -44.87
C ARG A 322 -0.05 25.08 -43.90
N PHE A 323 -0.22 25.44 -42.64
CA PHE A 323 0.72 25.11 -41.58
C PHE A 323 0.21 23.88 -40.82
N ILE A 324 0.98 22.79 -40.87
CA ILE A 324 0.67 21.51 -40.23
C ILE A 324 1.57 21.35 -39.01
N ASP A 325 0.97 21.20 -37.83
CA ASP A 325 1.68 21.15 -36.56
C ASP A 325 1.28 19.90 -35.75
N SER A 326 2.12 18.86 -35.81
CA SER A 326 1.84 17.55 -35.21
C SER A 326 2.37 17.44 -33.78
N GLY A 327 1.52 17.02 -32.85
CA GLY A 327 1.87 16.73 -31.45
C GLY A 327 1.13 17.60 -30.44
N ARG A 328 1.48 17.43 -29.16
CA ARG A 328 0.68 17.94 -28.03
C ARG A 328 1.35 19.10 -27.28
N LYS A 329 2.25 18.83 -26.33
CA LYS A 329 2.75 19.81 -25.34
C LYS A 329 3.16 21.18 -25.91
N ASN A 330 4.14 21.22 -26.82
CA ASN A 330 4.65 22.49 -27.35
C ASN A 330 3.77 23.09 -28.45
N VAL A 331 2.86 22.30 -29.03
CA VAL A 331 1.88 22.74 -30.04
C VAL A 331 0.72 23.46 -29.36
N LEU A 332 0.16 22.88 -28.30
CA LEU A 332 -0.95 23.43 -27.51
C LEU A 332 -0.53 24.66 -26.70
N ASN A 333 0.75 24.77 -26.31
CA ASN A 333 1.27 25.91 -25.56
C ASN A 333 1.58 27.15 -26.43
N ARG A 334 1.29 27.14 -27.74
CA ARG A 334 1.45 28.32 -28.59
C ARG A 334 0.31 29.31 -28.31
N THR A 335 0.47 30.09 -27.25
CA THR A 335 -0.60 30.86 -26.58
C THR A 335 -1.25 31.97 -27.41
N VAL A 336 -0.61 32.49 -28.47
CA VAL A 336 -1.22 33.41 -29.45
C VAL A 336 -0.55 33.26 -30.82
N LEU A 337 -1.29 32.80 -31.83
CA LEU A 337 -0.85 32.81 -33.23
C LEU A 337 -0.99 34.21 -33.84
N ASP A 338 -0.06 34.58 -34.73
CA ASP A 338 -0.15 35.82 -35.49
C ASP A 338 -1.39 35.81 -36.39
N THR A 339 -2.18 36.88 -36.38
CA THR A 339 -3.43 36.95 -37.15
C THR A 339 -3.22 37.27 -38.63
N VAL A 340 -2.07 37.83 -39.00
CA VAL A 340 -1.79 38.31 -40.36
C VAL A 340 -1.92 37.21 -41.43
N PRO A 341 -1.39 35.98 -41.25
CA PRO A 341 -1.50 34.94 -42.26
C PRO A 341 -2.95 34.52 -42.55
N PHE A 342 -3.85 34.55 -41.55
CA PHE A 342 -5.26 34.23 -41.76
C PHE A 342 -5.94 35.20 -42.74
N HIS A 343 -5.54 36.48 -42.76
CA HIS A 343 -6.04 37.46 -43.73
C HIS A 343 -5.61 37.15 -45.18
N ARG A 344 -4.58 36.32 -45.38
CA ARG A 344 -4.14 35.81 -46.69
C ARG A 344 -4.79 34.46 -47.03
N GLY A 345 -5.79 34.02 -46.27
CA GLY A 345 -6.43 32.73 -46.43
C GLY A 345 -5.57 31.54 -46.02
N ALA A 346 -4.46 31.75 -45.29
CA ALA A 346 -3.65 30.67 -44.77
C ALA A 346 -4.37 29.95 -43.61
N ASN A 347 -4.09 28.66 -43.46
CA ASN A 347 -4.72 27.80 -42.46
C ASN A 347 -3.66 27.24 -41.50
N TYR A 348 -3.93 27.32 -40.20
CA TYR A 348 -3.13 26.66 -39.18
C TYR A 348 -3.88 25.43 -38.68
N MET A 349 -3.29 24.25 -38.84
CA MET A 349 -3.92 22.97 -38.53
C MET A 349 -3.00 22.17 -37.62
N SER A 350 -3.32 22.17 -36.32
CA SER A 350 -2.67 21.31 -35.33
C SER A 350 -3.46 20.01 -35.14
N PHE A 351 -2.75 18.93 -34.86
CA PHE A 351 -3.36 17.66 -34.49
C PHE A 351 -2.41 16.81 -33.66
N ASP A 352 -2.97 15.84 -32.94
CA ASP A 352 -2.25 14.81 -32.21
C ASP A 352 -2.82 13.43 -32.56
N ILE A 353 -1.96 12.44 -32.80
CA ILE A 353 -2.39 11.07 -33.12
C ILE A 353 -3.22 10.48 -31.98
N LEU A 354 -2.90 10.82 -30.73
CA LEU A 354 -3.64 10.35 -29.55
C LEU A 354 -5.10 10.85 -29.56
N ASP A 355 -5.32 12.09 -29.99
CA ASP A 355 -6.66 12.65 -30.11
C ASP A 355 -7.43 12.03 -31.29
N ILE A 356 -6.73 11.72 -32.39
CA ILE A 356 -7.33 10.97 -33.51
C ILE A 356 -7.75 9.58 -33.03
N TYR A 357 -6.94 8.89 -32.24
CA TYR A 357 -7.33 7.60 -31.66
C TYR A 357 -8.59 7.74 -30.79
N ALA A 358 -8.58 8.68 -29.84
CA ALA A 358 -9.69 8.85 -28.90
C ALA A 358 -11.02 9.24 -29.57
N GLN A 359 -10.98 10.00 -30.66
CA GLN A 359 -12.18 10.59 -31.28
C GLN A 359 -12.53 10.00 -32.64
N LYS A 360 -11.55 9.47 -33.39
CA LYS A 360 -11.64 9.11 -34.81
C LYS A 360 -10.76 7.91 -35.18
N ALA A 361 -10.74 6.86 -34.35
CA ALA A 361 -9.91 5.66 -34.55
C ALA A 361 -10.03 5.02 -35.96
N GLN A 362 -11.18 5.17 -36.62
CA GLN A 362 -11.37 4.72 -38.01
C GLN A 362 -10.30 5.28 -38.96
N ILE A 363 -9.96 6.57 -38.82
CA ILE A 363 -8.96 7.25 -39.66
C ILE A 363 -7.59 6.58 -39.48
N LEU A 364 -7.19 6.25 -38.25
CA LEU A 364 -5.93 5.57 -38.00
C LEU A 364 -5.88 4.19 -38.66
N GLY A 365 -6.99 3.44 -38.65
CA GLY A 365 -7.06 2.16 -39.37
C GLY A 365 -6.90 2.31 -40.89
N GLU A 366 -7.45 3.38 -41.48
CA GLU A 366 -7.27 3.70 -42.90
C GLU A 366 -5.82 4.09 -43.23
N LEU A 367 -5.20 4.93 -42.39
CA LEU A 367 -3.80 5.32 -42.51
C LEU A 367 -2.87 4.11 -42.36
N LEU A 368 -3.13 3.22 -41.39
CA LEU A 368 -2.37 1.99 -41.18
C LEU A 368 -2.36 1.12 -42.44
N ARG A 369 -3.55 0.84 -43.00
CA ARG A 369 -3.70 0.06 -44.24
C ARG A 369 -2.91 0.68 -45.39
N PHE A 370 -2.98 2.00 -45.52
CA PHE A 370 -2.28 2.72 -46.58
C PHE A 370 -0.75 2.67 -46.41
N THR A 371 -0.24 2.90 -45.19
CA THR A 371 1.19 2.80 -44.87
C THR A 371 1.74 1.41 -45.21
N ILE A 372 1.07 0.34 -44.77
CA ILE A 372 1.52 -1.03 -45.05
C ILE A 372 1.46 -1.35 -46.54
N SER A 373 0.45 -0.84 -47.26
CA SER A 373 0.40 -0.96 -48.72
C SER A 373 1.60 -0.30 -49.40
N LEU A 374 2.01 0.90 -48.97
CA LEU A 374 3.18 1.58 -49.52
C LEU A 374 4.48 0.81 -49.22
N TYR A 375 4.60 0.23 -48.03
CA TYR A 375 5.75 -0.58 -47.63
C TYR A 375 5.87 -1.83 -48.51
N ARG A 376 4.78 -2.58 -48.66
CA ARG A 376 4.74 -3.79 -49.52
C ARG A 376 4.99 -3.51 -51.00
N GLN A 377 4.65 -2.31 -51.46
CA GLN A 377 4.98 -1.84 -52.82
C GLN A 377 6.44 -1.38 -52.97
N GLY A 378 7.22 -1.35 -51.88
CA GLY A 378 8.60 -0.85 -51.86
C GLY A 378 8.73 0.67 -52.00
N SER A 379 7.62 1.42 -51.85
CA SER A 379 7.58 2.87 -51.98
C SER A 379 8.11 3.59 -50.74
N ILE A 380 8.02 2.95 -49.58
CA ILE A 380 8.57 3.41 -48.30
C ILE A 380 9.41 2.32 -47.65
N LYS A 381 10.32 2.72 -46.77
CA LYS A 381 11.27 1.87 -46.03
C LYS A 381 11.49 2.46 -44.62
N PRO A 382 12.07 1.71 -43.68
CA PRO A 382 12.46 2.26 -42.38
C PRO A 382 13.27 3.55 -42.51
N LEU A 383 12.95 4.54 -41.67
CA LEU A 383 13.52 5.90 -41.69
C LEU A 383 14.80 5.98 -40.85
N GLY A 384 15.71 5.03 -41.03
CA GLY A 384 16.96 4.92 -40.26
C GLY A 384 17.23 3.48 -39.80
N ALA A 385 18.32 3.32 -39.03
CA ALA A 385 18.66 2.04 -38.42
C ALA A 385 17.62 1.68 -37.35
N ILE A 386 17.23 0.42 -37.28
CA ILE A 386 16.36 -0.12 -36.24
C ILE A 386 17.25 -0.69 -35.13
N SER A 387 17.02 -0.26 -33.89
CA SER A 387 17.67 -0.80 -32.70
C SER A 387 16.65 -1.56 -31.88
N GLU A 388 16.82 -2.88 -31.77
CA GLU A 388 15.97 -3.73 -30.93
C GLU A 388 16.60 -3.88 -29.55
N ILE A 389 15.87 -3.44 -28.53
CA ILE A 389 16.31 -3.42 -27.14
C ILE A 389 15.34 -4.26 -26.30
N PRO A 390 15.80 -5.20 -25.45
CA PRO A 390 14.90 -5.93 -24.55
C PRO A 390 14.09 -4.97 -23.68
N ILE A 391 12.84 -5.34 -23.37
CA ILE A 391 11.98 -4.52 -22.49
C ILE A 391 12.59 -4.31 -21.08
N ALA A 392 13.50 -5.19 -20.66
CA ALA A 392 14.29 -5.05 -19.44
C ALA A 392 15.25 -3.85 -19.41
N ASP A 393 15.58 -3.30 -20.58
CA ASP A 393 16.44 -2.15 -20.76
C ASP A 393 15.65 -0.88 -21.15
N LEU A 394 14.34 -0.86 -20.86
CA LEU A 394 13.45 0.26 -21.18
C LEU A 394 13.94 1.59 -20.60
N ASP A 395 14.34 1.65 -19.33
CA ASP A 395 14.77 2.90 -18.71
C ASP A 395 16.06 3.45 -19.36
N ASP A 396 16.97 2.56 -19.78
CA ASP A 396 18.18 2.93 -20.52
C ASP A 396 17.83 3.43 -21.93
N ALA A 397 16.87 2.77 -22.60
CA ALA A 397 16.36 3.18 -23.90
C ALA A 397 15.66 4.54 -23.85
N VAL A 398 14.91 4.84 -22.78
CA VAL A 398 14.28 6.15 -22.52
C VAL A 398 15.36 7.21 -22.29
N SER A 399 16.36 6.90 -21.47
CA SER A 399 17.45 7.84 -21.15
C SER A 399 18.32 8.18 -22.36
N ALA A 400 18.54 7.20 -23.27
CA ALA A 400 19.29 7.37 -24.50
C ALA A 400 18.43 7.81 -25.71
N PHE A 401 17.14 8.09 -25.51
CA PHE A 401 16.23 8.38 -26.61
C PHE A 401 16.60 9.68 -27.34
N SER A 402 16.72 9.59 -28.67
CA SER A 402 16.77 10.74 -29.56
C SER A 402 15.81 10.55 -30.73
N ASP A 403 15.22 11.66 -31.17
CA ASP A 403 14.30 11.75 -32.30
C ASP A 403 14.72 12.89 -33.24
N ASP A 404 16.03 13.09 -33.39
CA ASP A 404 16.57 14.03 -34.39
C ASP A 404 16.64 13.38 -35.79
N PHE A 405 16.94 14.16 -36.83
CA PHE A 405 16.99 13.62 -38.20
C PHE A 405 18.17 12.69 -38.45
N SER A 406 19.11 12.52 -37.52
CA SER A 406 20.22 11.57 -37.60
C SER A 406 19.96 10.27 -36.84
N SER A 407 18.91 10.24 -36.00
CA SER A 407 18.58 9.14 -35.12
C SER A 407 17.97 7.95 -35.86
N GLY A 408 18.19 6.76 -35.31
CA GLY A 408 17.48 5.53 -35.69
C GLY A 408 16.20 5.34 -34.87
N LYS A 409 15.44 4.30 -35.19
CA LYS A 409 14.22 3.96 -34.48
C LYS A 409 14.48 2.86 -33.44
N THR A 410 14.14 3.14 -32.19
CA THR A 410 14.22 2.17 -31.10
C THR A 410 12.93 1.35 -31.01
N LEU A 411 13.07 0.02 -31.02
CA LEU A 411 12.02 -0.94 -30.76
C LEU A 411 12.35 -1.73 -29.50
N LEU A 412 11.33 -1.96 -28.67
CA LEU A 412 11.40 -2.74 -27.45
C LEU A 412 10.90 -4.15 -27.74
N THR A 413 11.69 -5.16 -27.41
CA THR A 413 11.36 -6.57 -27.63
C THR A 413 10.99 -7.27 -26.33
N TYR A 414 9.94 -8.08 -26.39
CA TYR A 414 9.42 -8.86 -25.26
C TYR A 414 10.08 -10.24 -25.24
N GLN A 415 11.40 -10.25 -25.09
CA GLN A 415 12.22 -11.47 -24.98
C GLN A 415 12.81 -11.63 -23.58
N PRO A 416 13.04 -12.86 -23.10
CA PRO A 416 13.72 -13.10 -21.83
C PRO A 416 15.05 -12.34 -21.74
N SER A 417 15.34 -11.77 -20.57
CA SER A 417 16.56 -10.99 -20.31
C SER A 417 17.22 -11.46 -19.02
N GLU A 418 18.55 -11.33 -18.96
CA GLU A 418 19.34 -11.55 -17.73
C GLU A 418 19.20 -10.38 -16.74
N LYS A 419 18.78 -9.20 -17.22
CA LYS A 419 18.49 -8.04 -16.38
C LYS A 419 17.05 -8.11 -15.87
N PRO A 420 16.81 -7.96 -14.56
CA PRO A 420 15.46 -8.00 -14.02
C PRO A 420 14.67 -6.72 -14.33
N LEU A 421 13.36 -6.88 -14.47
CA LEU A 421 12.39 -5.80 -14.41
C LEU A 421 12.10 -5.44 -12.94
N ASN A 422 11.84 -4.16 -12.70
CA ASN A 422 11.27 -3.72 -11.43
C ASN A 422 9.76 -3.97 -11.44
N VAL A 423 9.31 -5.03 -10.76
CA VAL A 423 7.89 -5.39 -10.70
C VAL A 423 7.32 -4.99 -9.35
N THR A 424 6.22 -4.23 -9.36
CA THR A 424 5.46 -3.86 -8.16
C THR A 424 5.03 -5.12 -7.42
N ARG A 425 5.38 -5.19 -6.14
CA ARG A 425 5.02 -6.33 -5.30
C ARG A 425 3.50 -6.33 -5.09
N SER A 426 2.86 -7.44 -5.43
CA SER A 426 1.43 -7.64 -5.15
C SER A 426 1.25 -8.50 -3.91
N ARG A 427 0.21 -8.22 -3.14
CA ARG A 427 -0.20 -9.06 -2.00
C ARG A 427 -1.21 -10.08 -2.49
N PRO A 428 -1.17 -11.35 -2.05
CA PRO A 428 -2.21 -12.30 -2.35
C PRO A 428 -3.57 -11.74 -1.90
N SER A 429 -4.49 -11.55 -2.85
CA SER A 429 -5.84 -11.04 -2.57
C SER A 429 -6.77 -12.20 -2.20
N LEU A 430 -7.37 -12.15 -1.01
CA LEU A 430 -8.34 -13.14 -0.59
C LEU A 430 -9.66 -12.95 -1.37
N LYS A 431 -10.13 -13.98 -2.08
CA LYS A 431 -11.48 -13.99 -2.68
C LYS A 431 -12.40 -14.93 -1.91
N PHE A 432 -13.60 -14.46 -1.58
CA PHE A 432 -14.63 -15.24 -0.91
C PHE A 432 -15.55 -15.94 -1.92
N HIS A 433 -16.02 -17.12 -1.57
CA HIS A 433 -17.02 -17.87 -2.31
C HIS A 433 -18.40 -17.21 -2.18
N GLY A 434 -18.97 -16.73 -3.30
CA GLY A 434 -20.30 -16.11 -3.32
C GLY A 434 -21.45 -17.08 -3.02
N ASP A 435 -21.19 -18.39 -3.11
CA ASP A 435 -22.11 -19.47 -2.76
C ASP A 435 -21.86 -20.06 -1.36
N ALA A 436 -20.92 -19.52 -0.58
CA ALA A 436 -20.73 -19.88 0.82
C ALA A 436 -21.40 -18.90 1.79
N THR A 437 -21.66 -19.34 3.02
CA THR A 437 -22.14 -18.50 4.13
C THR A 437 -21.03 -18.25 5.14
N TYR A 438 -20.97 -17.02 5.66
CA TYR A 438 -20.02 -16.60 6.69
C TYR A 438 -20.74 -16.23 8.00
N LEU A 439 -20.38 -16.89 9.11
CA LEU A 439 -20.97 -16.64 10.43
C LEU A 439 -20.17 -15.56 11.17
N LEU A 440 -20.81 -14.43 11.43
CA LEU A 440 -20.21 -13.26 12.08
C LEU A 440 -20.85 -13.06 13.47
N VAL A 441 -20.13 -13.43 14.52
CA VAL A 441 -20.61 -13.40 15.91
C VAL A 441 -20.18 -12.09 16.58
N GLY A 442 -21.15 -11.30 17.04
CA GLY A 442 -20.88 -9.98 17.61
C GLY A 442 -20.51 -8.88 16.60
N CYS A 443 -20.67 -9.14 15.30
CA CYS A 443 -20.21 -8.25 14.22
C CYS A 443 -21.27 -7.27 13.69
N LEU A 444 -22.28 -6.93 14.49
CA LEU A 444 -23.26 -5.88 14.12
C LEU A 444 -22.81 -4.47 14.61
N GLY A 445 -21.74 -4.38 15.38
CA GLY A 445 -21.10 -3.12 15.78
C GLY A 445 -20.11 -2.57 14.75
N GLY A 446 -19.45 -1.44 15.05
CA GLY A 446 -18.58 -0.71 14.12
C GLY A 446 -17.58 -1.56 13.34
N LEU A 447 -16.74 -2.33 14.04
CA LEU A 447 -15.73 -3.19 13.40
C LEU A 447 -16.34 -4.24 12.46
N GLY A 448 -17.47 -4.82 12.85
CA GLY A 448 -18.14 -5.84 12.07
C GLY A 448 -18.83 -5.29 10.83
N ARG A 449 -19.29 -4.03 10.85
CA ARG A 449 -19.82 -3.32 9.67
C ARG A 449 -18.73 -3.14 8.61
N SER A 450 -17.58 -2.60 9.02
CA SER A 450 -16.40 -2.44 8.15
C SER A 450 -15.98 -3.77 7.53
N LEU A 451 -15.87 -4.81 8.36
CA LEU A 451 -15.53 -6.15 7.90
C LEU A 451 -16.54 -6.71 6.90
N THR A 452 -17.85 -6.57 7.16
CA THR A 452 -18.90 -7.08 6.26
C THR A 452 -18.83 -6.40 4.90
N SER A 453 -18.71 -5.07 4.87
CA SER A 453 -18.58 -4.30 3.63
C SER A 453 -17.33 -4.70 2.84
N TRP A 454 -16.21 -4.91 3.53
CA TRP A 454 -14.97 -5.39 2.91
C TRP A 454 -15.11 -6.82 2.35
N MET A 455 -15.70 -7.74 3.11
CA MET A 455 -15.96 -9.12 2.65
C MET A 455 -16.85 -9.12 1.40
N MET A 456 -17.84 -8.23 1.32
CA MET A 456 -18.66 -8.07 0.12
C MET A 456 -17.84 -7.64 -1.10
N LYS A 457 -16.95 -6.66 -0.94
CA LYS A 457 -16.03 -6.23 -2.01
C LYS A 457 -15.14 -7.38 -2.49
N LYS A 458 -14.75 -8.28 -1.58
CA LYS A 458 -13.94 -9.47 -1.84
C LYS A 458 -14.75 -10.71 -2.30
N GLY A 459 -16.04 -10.57 -2.58
CA GLY A 459 -16.87 -11.62 -3.22
C GLY A 459 -17.88 -12.32 -2.32
N ALA A 460 -17.87 -12.08 -1.01
CA ALA A 460 -18.84 -12.71 -0.10
C ALA A 460 -20.26 -12.21 -0.41
N ARG A 461 -21.24 -13.13 -0.42
CA ARG A 461 -22.64 -12.79 -0.71
C ARG A 461 -23.63 -13.35 0.31
N ARG A 462 -23.19 -14.05 1.34
CA ARG A 462 -24.10 -14.61 2.36
C ARG A 462 -23.53 -14.51 3.75
N PHE A 463 -24.31 -13.93 4.66
CA PHE A 463 -23.90 -13.65 6.03
C PHE A 463 -24.94 -14.18 7.01
N ALA A 464 -24.46 -14.81 8.08
CA ALA A 464 -25.24 -15.14 9.26
C ALA A 464 -24.67 -14.35 10.45
N PHE A 465 -25.48 -13.52 11.08
CA PHE A 465 -25.08 -12.75 12.26
C PHE A 465 -25.64 -13.39 13.52
N LEU A 466 -24.80 -13.64 14.52
CA LEU A 466 -25.23 -14.06 15.86
C LEU A 466 -24.98 -12.92 16.85
N SER A 467 -26.06 -12.38 17.42
CA SER A 467 -26.00 -11.27 18.37
C SER A 467 -27.18 -11.29 19.34
N ARG A 468 -26.96 -10.87 20.59
CA ARG A 468 -27.99 -10.83 21.65
C ARG A 468 -29.16 -9.90 21.31
N SER A 469 -28.86 -8.77 20.67
CA SER A 469 -29.83 -7.72 20.33
C SER A 469 -30.28 -7.79 18.87
N GLY A 470 -29.67 -8.61 18.01
CA GLY A 470 -30.01 -8.64 16.58
C GLY A 470 -30.00 -7.24 15.95
N THR A 471 -31.10 -6.88 15.28
CA THR A 471 -31.32 -5.57 14.65
C THR A 471 -32.07 -4.56 15.54
N ASP A 472 -32.08 -4.76 16.88
CA ASP A 472 -32.76 -3.83 17.79
C ASP A 472 -32.11 -2.42 17.78
N GLY A 473 -30.82 -2.32 17.41
CA GLY A 473 -30.11 -1.05 17.25
C GLY A 473 -30.20 -0.51 15.81
N GLU A 474 -30.38 0.80 15.66
CA GLU A 474 -30.55 1.48 14.37
C GLU A 474 -29.42 1.17 13.38
N GLN A 475 -28.16 1.32 13.80
CA GLN A 475 -26.99 1.06 12.95
C GLN A 475 -26.87 -0.42 12.53
N ALA A 476 -27.35 -1.34 13.37
CA ALA A 476 -27.38 -2.77 13.02
C ALA A 476 -28.48 -3.07 11.99
N ALA A 477 -29.64 -2.41 12.12
CA ALA A 477 -30.72 -2.51 11.14
C ALA A 477 -30.31 -1.93 9.78
N ILE A 478 -29.67 -0.76 9.76
CA ILE A 478 -29.15 -0.11 8.54
C ILE A 478 -28.15 -1.02 7.82
N LEU A 479 -27.14 -1.55 8.53
CA LEU A 479 -26.17 -2.49 7.95
C LEU A 479 -26.87 -3.66 7.26
N VAL A 480 -27.81 -4.31 7.94
CA VAL A 480 -28.51 -5.49 7.42
C VAL A 480 -29.33 -5.14 6.19
N GLU A 481 -29.95 -3.97 6.15
CA GLU A 481 -30.69 -3.48 4.99
C GLU A 481 -29.77 -3.15 3.81
N ASP A 482 -28.65 -2.46 4.05
CA ASP A 482 -27.69 -2.08 3.01
C ASP A 482 -27.03 -3.31 2.37
N VAL A 483 -26.62 -4.29 3.18
CA VAL A 483 -26.06 -5.55 2.69
C VAL A 483 -27.08 -6.33 1.86
N LYS A 484 -28.36 -6.33 2.25
CA LYS A 484 -29.45 -6.94 1.46
C LYS A 484 -29.69 -6.19 0.15
N LYS A 485 -29.73 -4.85 0.17
CA LYS A 485 -29.87 -4.00 -1.02
C LYS A 485 -28.73 -4.20 -2.02
N ALA A 486 -27.52 -4.43 -1.52
CA ALA A 486 -26.34 -4.76 -2.32
C ALA A 486 -26.34 -6.23 -2.82
N GLY A 487 -27.43 -6.99 -2.64
CA GLY A 487 -27.65 -8.29 -3.26
C GLY A 487 -27.17 -9.50 -2.45
N ALA A 488 -26.79 -9.31 -1.18
CA ALA A 488 -26.36 -10.42 -0.32
C ALA A 488 -27.52 -11.03 0.49
N GLY A 489 -27.45 -12.35 0.73
CA GLY A 489 -28.37 -13.05 1.63
C GLY A 489 -27.95 -12.86 3.09
N VAL A 490 -28.83 -12.30 3.92
CA VAL A 490 -28.52 -12.02 5.33
C VAL A 490 -29.49 -12.71 6.26
N GLN A 491 -28.96 -13.46 7.22
CA GLN A 491 -29.69 -14.01 8.37
C GLN A 491 -29.21 -13.36 9.66
N VAL A 492 -30.14 -12.87 10.48
CA VAL A 492 -29.81 -12.36 11.82
C VAL A 492 -30.45 -13.29 12.85
N ILE A 493 -29.61 -13.99 13.59
CA ILE A 493 -30.00 -14.92 14.63
C ILE A 493 -29.83 -14.22 15.98
N ARG A 494 -30.95 -13.93 16.64
CA ARG A 494 -30.93 -13.44 18.02
C ARG A 494 -30.52 -14.59 18.94
N GLY A 495 -29.42 -14.39 19.67
CA GLY A 495 -28.90 -15.40 20.58
C GLY A 495 -27.58 -14.99 21.25
N ASP A 496 -27.24 -15.68 22.32
CA ASP A 496 -26.00 -15.48 23.06
C ASP A 496 -25.01 -16.61 22.75
N VAL A 497 -23.81 -16.26 22.27
CA VAL A 497 -22.76 -17.24 21.95
C VAL A 497 -22.35 -18.09 23.16
N THR A 498 -22.53 -17.57 24.38
CA THR A 498 -22.25 -18.29 25.63
C THR A 498 -23.27 -19.39 25.92
N VAL A 499 -24.42 -19.38 25.24
CA VAL A 499 -25.47 -20.40 25.32
C VAL A 499 -25.31 -21.39 24.17
N LYS A 500 -24.97 -22.64 24.50
CA LYS A 500 -24.72 -23.71 23.51
C LYS A 500 -25.87 -23.87 22.50
N ASN A 501 -27.11 -23.90 22.97
CA ASN A 501 -28.29 -24.10 22.12
C ASN A 501 -28.50 -22.95 21.11
N ASP A 502 -28.07 -21.73 21.45
CA ASP A 502 -28.18 -20.58 20.54
C ASP A 502 -27.16 -20.70 19.40
N VAL A 503 -25.94 -21.13 19.71
CA VAL A 503 -24.90 -21.41 18.71
C VAL A 503 -25.31 -22.54 17.77
N GLU A 504 -25.82 -23.65 18.31
CA GLU A 504 -26.31 -24.78 17.51
C GLU A 504 -27.48 -24.38 16.61
N ARG A 505 -28.41 -23.56 17.13
CA ARG A 505 -29.51 -23.01 16.33
C ARG A 505 -29.01 -22.12 15.20
N ALA A 506 -28.02 -21.26 15.47
CA ALA A 506 -27.45 -20.37 14.46
C ALA A 506 -26.79 -21.16 13.32
N ILE A 507 -26.00 -22.19 13.64
CA ILE A 507 -25.34 -23.05 12.64
C ILE A 507 -26.38 -23.85 11.85
N LYS A 508 -27.40 -24.42 12.52
CA LYS A 508 -28.45 -25.20 11.87
C LYS A 508 -29.34 -24.38 10.93
N ALA A 509 -29.46 -23.07 11.14
CA ALA A 509 -30.22 -22.18 10.27
C ALA A 509 -29.54 -21.94 8.90
N ILE A 510 -28.25 -22.26 8.77
CA ILE A 510 -27.50 -22.07 7.53
C ILE A 510 -27.90 -23.17 6.52
N PRO A 511 -28.40 -22.82 5.32
CA PRO A 511 -28.83 -23.81 4.34
C PRO A 511 -27.66 -24.64 3.80
N SER A 512 -27.86 -25.95 3.62
CA SER A 512 -26.85 -26.84 3.04
C SER A 512 -26.45 -26.48 1.61
N LYS A 513 -27.34 -25.83 0.85
CA LYS A 513 -27.06 -25.30 -0.49
C LYS A 513 -25.95 -24.22 -0.47
N TYR A 514 -25.80 -23.51 0.63
CA TYR A 514 -24.85 -22.43 0.80
C TYR A 514 -24.02 -22.66 2.08
N PRO A 515 -23.06 -23.60 2.05
CA PRO A 515 -22.42 -24.14 3.24
C PRO A 515 -21.69 -23.07 4.04
N LEU A 516 -21.60 -23.27 5.36
CA LEU A 516 -20.78 -22.43 6.23
C LEU A 516 -19.30 -22.69 5.94
N ARG A 517 -18.57 -21.66 5.51
CA ARG A 517 -17.13 -21.76 5.21
C ARG A 517 -16.24 -20.90 6.09
N GLY A 518 -16.78 -19.88 6.75
CA GLY A 518 -15.95 -19.03 7.61
C GLY A 518 -16.68 -18.53 8.84
N VAL A 519 -15.93 -18.37 9.93
CA VAL A 519 -16.43 -17.85 11.19
C VAL A 519 -15.56 -16.72 11.68
N VAL A 520 -16.17 -15.62 12.10
CA VAL A 520 -15.51 -14.54 12.84
C VAL A 520 -16.22 -14.37 14.17
N HIS A 521 -15.49 -14.55 15.26
CA HIS A 521 -15.97 -14.33 16.62
C HIS A 521 -15.37 -13.05 17.19
N ALA A 522 -16.18 -12.00 17.17
CA ALA A 522 -15.84 -10.67 17.67
C ALA A 522 -16.68 -10.23 18.87
N ALA A 523 -17.42 -11.14 19.51
CA ALA A 523 -18.25 -10.78 20.65
C ALA A 523 -17.38 -10.48 21.89
N MET A 524 -17.56 -9.29 22.46
CA MET A 524 -16.86 -8.86 23.67
C MET A 524 -17.76 -7.97 24.54
N VAL A 525 -17.42 -7.90 25.82
CA VAL A 525 -17.98 -6.95 26.79
C VAL A 525 -16.83 -6.53 27.71
N LEU A 526 -16.67 -5.22 27.96
CA LEU A 526 -15.65 -4.71 28.89
C LEU A 526 -16.26 -4.43 30.26
N LYS A 527 -15.51 -4.79 31.30
CA LYS A 527 -15.81 -4.52 32.71
C LYS A 527 -14.48 -4.31 33.43
N ASP A 528 -13.84 -3.22 33.05
CA ASP A 528 -12.50 -2.86 33.52
C ASP A 528 -12.54 -2.51 35.01
N GLY A 529 -11.43 -2.79 35.68
CA GLY A 529 -11.25 -2.59 37.11
C GLY A 529 -10.00 -3.33 37.60
N LEU A 530 -9.34 -2.78 38.61
CA LEU A 530 -8.19 -3.44 39.23
C LEU A 530 -8.60 -4.79 39.84
N PHE A 531 -7.71 -5.78 39.77
CA PHE A 531 -8.03 -7.14 40.16
C PHE A 531 -8.47 -7.24 41.63
N TYR A 532 -7.82 -6.50 42.53
CA TYR A 532 -8.14 -6.57 43.96
C TYR A 532 -9.57 -6.12 44.31
N SER A 533 -10.17 -5.24 43.49
CA SER A 533 -11.53 -4.71 43.67
C SER A 533 -12.53 -5.25 42.64
N MET A 534 -12.08 -6.15 41.75
CA MET A 534 -12.91 -6.70 40.70
C MET A 534 -13.94 -7.67 41.28
N THR A 535 -15.22 -7.37 41.05
CA THR A 535 -16.30 -8.29 41.44
C THR A 535 -16.30 -9.53 40.55
N TYR A 536 -16.73 -10.67 41.10
CA TYR A 536 -16.93 -11.90 40.32
C TYR A 536 -17.89 -11.69 39.15
N SER A 537 -18.92 -10.84 39.31
CA SER A 537 -19.84 -10.49 38.22
C SER A 537 -19.13 -9.79 37.05
N ASN A 538 -18.25 -8.84 37.33
CA ASN A 538 -17.44 -8.16 36.31
C ASN A 538 -16.48 -9.14 35.62
N TRP A 539 -15.85 -10.04 36.39
CA TRP A 539 -15.01 -11.11 35.85
C TRP A 539 -15.76 -11.98 34.85
N VAL A 540 -16.90 -12.54 35.27
CA VAL A 540 -17.74 -13.44 34.47
C VAL A 540 -18.26 -12.73 33.22
N THR A 541 -18.73 -11.49 33.36
CA THR A 541 -19.30 -10.71 32.24
C THR A 541 -18.30 -10.50 31.10
N SER A 542 -17.04 -10.20 31.43
CA SER A 542 -15.97 -9.95 30.44
C SER A 542 -15.41 -11.25 29.84
N THR A 543 -15.27 -12.29 30.66
CA THR A 543 -14.65 -13.56 30.22
C THR A 543 -15.59 -14.46 29.43
N LEU A 544 -16.89 -14.54 29.78
CA LEU A 544 -17.82 -15.51 29.20
C LEU A 544 -17.90 -15.47 27.66
N PRO A 545 -18.10 -14.31 27.00
CA PRO A 545 -18.21 -14.26 25.54
C PRO A 545 -16.97 -14.80 24.83
N LYS A 546 -15.78 -14.54 25.40
CA LYS A 546 -14.51 -14.98 24.82
C LYS A 546 -14.18 -16.44 25.14
N VAL A 547 -14.46 -16.89 26.35
CA VAL A 547 -14.12 -18.25 26.80
C VAL A 547 -15.22 -19.22 26.42
N GLN A 548 -16.38 -19.13 27.08
CA GLN A 548 -17.48 -20.06 26.86
C GLN A 548 -18.03 -19.96 25.43
N GLY A 549 -18.09 -18.74 24.87
CA GLY A 549 -18.51 -18.54 23.48
C GLY A 549 -17.63 -19.28 22.48
N THR A 550 -16.31 -19.18 22.61
CA THR A 550 -15.36 -19.89 21.73
C THR A 550 -15.43 -21.40 21.94
N ILE A 551 -15.61 -21.88 23.17
CA ILE A 551 -15.80 -23.30 23.47
C ILE A 551 -17.06 -23.83 22.76
N ASN A 552 -18.18 -23.11 22.83
CA ASN A 552 -19.43 -23.50 22.20
C ASN A 552 -19.29 -23.56 20.67
N LEU A 553 -18.71 -22.52 20.07
CA LEU A 553 -18.44 -22.49 18.63
C LEU A 553 -17.54 -23.66 18.21
N ASN A 554 -16.42 -23.87 18.91
CA ASN A 554 -15.51 -24.95 18.59
C ASN A 554 -16.18 -26.34 18.64
N LYS A 555 -17.02 -26.58 19.65
CA LYS A 555 -17.77 -27.84 19.79
C LYS A 555 -18.81 -28.01 18.69
N ALA A 556 -19.56 -26.96 18.37
CA ALA A 556 -20.62 -27.02 17.37
C ALA A 556 -20.08 -27.13 15.93
N LEU A 557 -18.83 -26.75 15.68
CA LEU A 557 -18.20 -26.73 14.37
C LEU A 557 -17.20 -27.88 14.13
N GLN A 558 -17.15 -28.90 15.01
CA GLN A 558 -16.20 -30.01 14.89
C GLN A 558 -16.27 -30.75 13.54
N ALA A 559 -17.49 -30.92 13.01
CA ALA A 559 -17.73 -31.62 11.75
C ALA A 559 -17.85 -30.68 10.54
N THR A 560 -17.64 -29.37 10.72
CA THR A 560 -17.76 -28.37 9.64
C THR A 560 -16.42 -28.16 8.96
N ASP A 561 -16.44 -28.18 7.64
CA ASP A 561 -15.28 -27.90 6.78
C ASP A 561 -15.20 -26.39 6.51
N LEU A 562 -14.39 -25.70 7.31
CA LEU A 562 -14.20 -24.25 7.24
C LEU A 562 -12.92 -23.93 6.46
N ASP A 563 -12.95 -22.82 5.72
CA ASP A 563 -11.77 -22.18 5.13
C ASP A 563 -11.01 -21.39 6.20
N PHE A 564 -11.74 -20.76 7.14
CA PHE A 564 -11.15 -20.02 8.25
C PHE A 564 -12.02 -19.98 9.51
N PHE A 565 -11.37 -19.84 10.66
CA PHE A 565 -11.99 -19.51 11.94
C PHE A 565 -11.18 -18.40 12.61
N ILE A 566 -11.77 -17.24 12.83
CA ILE A 566 -11.09 -16.08 13.43
C ILE A 566 -11.72 -15.76 14.78
N THR A 567 -10.89 -15.60 15.81
CA THR A 567 -11.28 -14.97 17.06
C THR A 567 -10.57 -13.64 17.20
N THR A 568 -11.29 -12.57 17.52
CA THR A 568 -10.65 -11.28 17.82
C THR A 568 -10.18 -11.27 19.27
N SER A 569 -8.87 -11.38 19.45
CA SER A 569 -8.17 -11.20 20.72
C SER A 569 -7.70 -9.74 20.84
N SER A 570 -6.83 -9.44 21.79
CA SER A 570 -6.31 -8.08 22.00
C SER A 570 -4.90 -8.09 22.56
N THR A 571 -4.11 -7.09 22.19
CA THR A 571 -2.78 -6.85 22.77
C THR A 571 -2.82 -6.75 24.29
N SER A 572 -3.96 -6.41 24.92
CA SER A 572 -4.11 -6.47 26.38
C SER A 572 -3.86 -7.86 26.97
N GLY A 573 -4.18 -8.96 26.26
CA GLY A 573 -3.85 -10.32 26.68
C GLY A 573 -2.36 -10.68 26.54
N THR A 574 -1.65 -9.96 25.65
CA THR A 574 -0.21 -10.11 25.42
C THR A 574 0.58 -9.24 26.38
N LEU A 575 0.29 -7.94 26.45
CA LEU A 575 0.97 -6.96 27.31
C LEU A 575 0.62 -7.15 28.78
N GLY A 576 -0.65 -7.43 29.11
CA GLY A 576 -1.15 -7.41 30.48
C GLY A 576 -1.59 -6.02 30.92
N THR A 577 -2.55 -5.40 30.22
CA THR A 577 -2.97 -4.02 30.50
C THR A 577 -3.55 -3.89 31.92
N PRO A 578 -3.04 -2.98 32.77
CA PRO A 578 -3.58 -2.76 34.11
C PRO A 578 -5.07 -2.45 34.11
N GLY A 579 -5.82 -3.08 35.02
CA GLY A 579 -7.28 -2.92 35.13
C GLY A 579 -8.07 -3.79 34.15
N GLN A 580 -7.42 -4.61 33.33
CA GLN A 580 -8.06 -5.47 32.34
C GLN A 580 -7.80 -6.96 32.59
N SER A 581 -7.60 -7.36 33.84
CA SER A 581 -7.27 -8.75 34.20
C SER A 581 -8.28 -9.79 33.71
N ASN A 582 -9.58 -9.48 33.75
CA ASN A 582 -10.63 -10.33 33.16
C ASN A 582 -10.56 -10.40 31.62
N TYR A 583 -10.40 -9.26 30.96
CA TYR A 583 -10.33 -9.15 29.51
C TYR A 583 -9.07 -9.84 28.96
N ALA A 584 -7.92 -9.59 29.58
CA ALA A 584 -6.64 -10.22 29.27
C ALA A 584 -6.73 -11.75 29.44
N ALA A 585 -7.38 -12.24 30.50
CA ALA A 585 -7.59 -13.68 30.69
C ALA A 585 -8.44 -14.31 29.57
N GLY A 586 -9.52 -13.63 29.15
CA GLY A 586 -10.36 -14.08 28.04
C GLY A 586 -9.65 -14.08 26.68
N ASN A 587 -8.85 -13.05 26.40
CA ASN A 587 -8.02 -12.97 25.20
C ASN A 587 -6.95 -14.07 25.15
N ALA A 588 -6.20 -14.26 26.24
CA ALA A 588 -5.20 -15.32 26.33
C ALA A 588 -5.81 -16.73 26.19
N PHE A 589 -7.09 -16.92 26.53
CA PHE A 589 -7.82 -18.15 26.22
C PHE A 589 -8.02 -18.33 24.72
N MET A 590 -8.50 -17.31 24.01
CA MET A 590 -8.68 -17.37 22.55
C MET A 590 -7.36 -17.67 21.82
N ASP A 591 -6.27 -17.04 22.26
CA ASP A 591 -4.93 -17.28 21.72
C ASP A 591 -4.52 -18.76 21.85
N SER A 592 -4.73 -19.34 23.04
CA SER A 592 -4.43 -20.76 23.31
C SER A 592 -5.41 -21.71 22.60
N MET A 593 -6.68 -21.30 22.46
CA MET A 593 -7.71 -22.09 21.80
C MET A 593 -7.45 -22.20 20.30
N SER A 594 -6.85 -21.18 19.69
CA SER A 594 -6.44 -21.20 18.30
C SER A 594 -5.37 -22.28 18.07
N ARG A 595 -4.35 -22.33 18.93
CA ARG A 595 -3.35 -23.40 18.95
C ARG A 595 -3.98 -24.79 19.14
N HIS A 596 -4.93 -24.92 20.07
CA HIS A 596 -5.65 -26.17 20.28
C HIS A 596 -6.37 -26.64 19.02
N ARG A 597 -7.02 -25.74 18.28
CA ARG A 597 -7.67 -26.08 17.00
C ARG A 597 -6.66 -26.53 15.94
N HIS A 598 -5.53 -25.82 15.81
CA HIS A 598 -4.45 -26.22 14.89
C HIS A 598 -3.88 -27.60 15.20
N LEU A 599 -3.63 -27.92 16.48
CA LEU A 599 -3.19 -29.27 16.90
C LEU A 599 -4.21 -30.36 16.57
N ASN A 600 -5.48 -30.00 16.39
CA ASN A 600 -6.55 -30.89 15.96
C ASN A 600 -6.85 -30.79 14.44
N ASN A 601 -5.93 -30.24 13.65
CA ASN A 601 -6.06 -30.04 12.20
C ASN A 601 -7.33 -29.25 11.80
N LYS A 602 -7.70 -28.27 12.62
CA LYS A 602 -8.82 -27.35 12.34
C LYS A 602 -8.29 -25.94 12.13
N PRO A 603 -8.82 -25.19 11.13
CA PRO A 603 -8.42 -23.81 10.88
C PRO A 603 -8.74 -22.95 12.10
N SER A 604 -7.80 -22.10 12.51
CA SER A 604 -8.01 -21.07 13.50
C SER A 604 -6.92 -20.00 13.50
N THR A 605 -7.29 -18.73 13.64
CA THR A 605 -6.31 -17.69 13.98
C THR A 605 -6.89 -16.77 15.04
N SER A 606 -6.12 -16.56 16.11
CA SER A 606 -6.40 -15.51 17.08
C SER A 606 -5.81 -14.21 16.57
N LEU A 607 -6.66 -13.30 16.11
CA LEU A 607 -6.25 -11.98 15.65
C LEU A 607 -6.12 -11.05 16.87
N VAL A 608 -4.89 -10.78 17.29
CA VAL A 608 -4.56 -10.00 18.49
C VAL A 608 -4.50 -8.52 18.11
N LEU A 609 -5.62 -7.82 18.28
CA LEU A 609 -5.78 -6.43 17.84
C LEU A 609 -5.24 -5.43 18.88
N PRO A 610 -4.58 -4.35 18.44
CA PRO A 610 -4.30 -3.19 19.28
C PRO A 610 -5.55 -2.31 19.40
N MET A 611 -5.39 -1.09 19.89
CA MET A 611 -6.42 -0.07 19.79
C MET A 611 -6.79 0.18 18.32
N VAL A 612 -8.08 0.18 18.00
CA VAL A 612 -8.59 0.51 16.65
C VAL A 612 -9.19 1.91 16.67
N LEU A 613 -8.72 2.76 15.76
CA LEU A 613 -9.13 4.16 15.62
C LEU A 613 -10.25 4.28 14.58
N GLY A 614 -11.11 5.30 14.74
CA GLY A 614 -12.17 5.64 13.79
C GLY A 614 -13.37 4.69 13.76
N VAL A 615 -13.21 3.42 14.15
CA VAL A 615 -14.28 2.42 14.18
C VAL A 615 -14.26 1.58 15.46
N GLY A 616 -15.44 1.16 15.92
CA GLY A 616 -15.58 0.26 17.08
C GLY A 616 -15.61 0.98 18.43
N TYR A 617 -15.36 0.22 19.51
CA TYR A 617 -15.60 0.67 20.88
C TYR A 617 -14.79 1.92 21.28
N VAL A 618 -13.53 2.02 20.85
CA VAL A 618 -12.65 3.16 21.19
C VAL A 618 -13.09 4.45 20.50
N ALA A 619 -13.49 4.37 19.23
CA ALA A 619 -14.04 5.53 18.52
C ALA A 619 -15.36 6.04 19.14
N GLU A 620 -16.09 5.17 19.85
CA GLU A 620 -17.30 5.53 20.59
C GLU A 620 -16.99 6.09 22.01
N HIS A 621 -15.74 6.01 22.49
CA HIS A 621 -15.30 6.42 23.84
C HIS A 621 -13.94 7.17 23.81
N PRO A 622 -13.91 8.46 23.44
CA PRO A 622 -12.67 9.24 23.25
C PRO A 622 -11.73 9.26 24.46
N GLU A 623 -12.27 9.21 25.68
CA GLU A 623 -11.50 9.18 26.93
C GLU A 623 -10.57 7.95 27.04
N ILE A 624 -10.95 6.83 26.41
CA ILE A 624 -10.15 5.61 26.37
C ILE A 624 -8.99 5.76 25.38
N GLU A 625 -9.22 6.43 24.25
CA GLU A 625 -8.18 6.73 23.27
C GLU A 625 -7.07 7.60 23.88
N GLU A 626 -7.45 8.67 24.59
CA GLU A 626 -6.49 9.54 25.27
C GLU A 626 -5.71 8.80 26.37
N ALA A 627 -6.38 7.94 27.14
CA ALA A 627 -5.72 7.13 28.17
C ALA A 627 -4.70 6.12 27.60
N LEU A 628 -4.98 5.53 26.43
CA LEU A 628 -4.07 4.60 25.77
C LEU A 628 -2.90 5.31 25.08
N LYS A 629 -3.14 6.47 24.45
CA LYS A 629 -2.08 7.32 23.89
C LYS A 629 -1.07 7.74 24.97
N ARG A 630 -1.53 8.11 26.17
CA ARG A 630 -0.65 8.41 27.32
C ARG A 630 0.26 7.26 27.73
N LYS A 631 -0.12 6.01 27.44
CA LYS A 631 0.68 4.81 27.73
C LYS A 631 1.69 4.48 26.62
N GLY A 632 1.85 5.34 25.62
CA GLY A 632 2.78 5.14 24.50
C GLY A 632 2.37 4.01 23.56
N ILE A 633 1.08 3.67 23.53
CA ILE A 633 0.50 2.67 22.62
C ILE A 633 -0.18 3.42 21.47
N TYR A 634 0.22 3.11 20.24
CA TYR A 634 -0.46 3.64 19.05
C TYR A 634 -1.61 2.74 18.62
N GLY A 635 -2.60 3.33 17.94
CA GLY A 635 -3.72 2.60 17.36
C GLY A 635 -3.56 2.37 15.85
N ILE A 636 -4.29 1.39 15.32
CA ILE A 636 -4.41 1.15 13.88
C ILE A 636 -5.73 1.72 13.36
N ASP A 637 -5.76 2.13 12.10
CA ASP A 637 -6.99 2.58 11.44
C ASP A 637 -7.81 1.39 10.88
N GLU A 638 -8.95 1.72 10.24
CA GLU A 638 -9.84 0.74 9.61
C GLU A 638 -9.16 -0.05 8.48
N GLU A 639 -8.28 0.58 7.69
CA GLU A 639 -7.60 -0.09 6.58
C GLU A 639 -6.68 -1.20 7.11
N HIS A 640 -5.81 -0.86 8.07
CA HIS A 640 -4.91 -1.83 8.70
C HIS A 640 -5.66 -2.93 9.47
N LEU A 641 -6.83 -2.61 10.05
CA LEU A 641 -7.69 -3.63 10.66
C LEU A 641 -8.16 -4.66 9.62
N LEU A 642 -8.64 -4.19 8.47
CA LEU A 642 -9.13 -5.06 7.41
C LEU A 642 -8.00 -5.88 6.78
N GLU A 643 -6.82 -5.28 6.60
CA GLU A 643 -5.61 -6.01 6.21
C GLU A 643 -5.26 -7.12 7.22
N ALA A 644 -5.36 -6.84 8.52
CA ALA A 644 -5.10 -7.85 9.55
C ALA A 644 -6.09 -9.02 9.51
N PHE A 645 -7.37 -8.75 9.20
CA PHE A 645 -8.35 -9.81 8.93
C PHE A 645 -7.98 -10.61 7.68
N GLU A 646 -7.60 -9.94 6.58
CA GLU A 646 -7.21 -10.60 5.33
C GLU A 646 -6.03 -11.55 5.56
N VAL A 647 -4.97 -11.08 6.22
CA VAL A 647 -3.80 -11.89 6.57
C VAL A 647 -4.21 -13.08 7.43
N SER A 648 -4.99 -12.85 8.50
CA SER A 648 -5.38 -13.91 9.43
C SER A 648 -6.26 -14.98 8.78
N MET A 649 -7.01 -14.64 7.74
CA MET A 649 -7.78 -15.59 6.95
C MET A 649 -6.89 -16.33 5.93
N ALA A 650 -6.03 -15.60 5.21
CA ALA A 650 -5.21 -16.14 4.13
C ALA A 650 -4.14 -17.14 4.61
N ILE A 651 -3.57 -16.94 5.81
CA ILE A 651 -2.52 -17.84 6.32
C ILE A 651 -3.04 -19.20 6.77
N GLN A 652 -4.35 -19.37 6.99
CA GLN A 652 -4.90 -20.63 7.55
C GLN A 652 -4.83 -21.80 6.57
N SER A 653 -4.71 -21.54 5.27
CA SER A 653 -4.46 -22.57 4.26
C SER A 653 -2.97 -22.96 4.14
N GLN A 654 -2.06 -22.28 4.83
CA GLN A 654 -0.62 -22.50 4.73
C GLN A 654 -0.12 -23.53 5.77
N LYS A 655 0.91 -24.32 5.40
CA LYS A 655 1.58 -25.22 6.34
C LYS A 655 2.36 -24.40 7.37
N GLY A 656 2.13 -24.67 8.66
CA GLY A 656 2.76 -23.92 9.75
C GLY A 656 2.10 -22.56 10.03
N ALA A 657 0.81 -22.42 9.70
CA ALA A 657 0.02 -21.22 9.97
C ALA A 657 0.19 -20.73 11.42
N ALA A 658 0.33 -19.41 11.59
CA ALA A 658 0.48 -18.82 12.91
C ALA A 658 -0.80 -19.00 13.74
N ASP A 659 -0.65 -19.51 14.97
CA ASP A 659 -1.76 -19.66 15.92
C ASP A 659 -2.42 -18.31 16.25
N HIS A 660 -1.60 -17.26 16.32
CA HIS A 660 -1.98 -15.89 16.66
C HIS A 660 -1.20 -14.90 15.80
N VAL A 661 -1.88 -13.83 15.37
CA VAL A 661 -1.30 -12.72 14.62
C VAL A 661 -1.40 -11.47 15.49
N VAL A 662 -0.25 -10.94 15.92
CA VAL A 662 -0.16 -9.75 16.76
C VAL A 662 0.06 -8.51 15.91
N VAL A 663 -0.85 -7.56 16.01
CA VAL A 663 -0.83 -6.30 15.25
C VAL A 663 -0.60 -5.14 16.21
N GLY A 664 -0.02 -4.04 15.72
CA GLY A 664 0.22 -2.83 16.52
C GLY A 664 1.51 -2.85 17.34
N MET A 665 2.49 -3.65 16.93
CA MET A 665 3.79 -3.80 17.62
C MET A 665 4.98 -3.35 16.75
N ASP A 666 4.75 -2.42 15.82
CA ASP A 666 5.82 -1.88 14.97
C ASP A 666 6.82 -1.07 15.83
N PRO A 667 8.13 -1.44 15.83
CA PRO A 667 9.14 -0.76 16.64
C PRO A 667 9.18 0.76 16.40
N SER A 668 9.08 1.20 15.14
CA SER A 668 9.19 2.60 14.77
C SER A 668 7.98 3.41 15.23
N LYS A 669 6.78 2.85 15.08
CA LYS A 669 5.53 3.50 15.50
C LYS A 669 5.38 3.54 17.02
N LEU A 670 5.79 2.48 17.72
CA LEU A 670 5.83 2.46 19.19
C LEU A 670 6.81 3.50 19.73
N GLN A 671 8.00 3.61 19.13
CA GLN A 671 8.98 4.61 19.53
C GLN A 671 8.45 6.03 19.32
N LYS A 672 7.84 6.30 18.16
CA LYS A 672 7.19 7.59 17.89
C LYS A 672 6.10 7.90 18.92
N SER A 673 5.26 6.92 19.25
CA SER A 673 4.18 7.09 20.23
C SER A 673 4.69 7.38 21.65
N LEU A 674 5.76 6.72 22.09
CA LEU A 674 6.40 7.02 23.37
C LEU A 674 6.94 8.46 23.42
N HIS A 675 7.58 8.90 22.33
CA HIS A 675 8.09 10.27 22.21
C HIS A 675 6.96 11.31 22.27
N GLU A 676 5.88 11.11 21.52
CA GLU A 676 4.70 11.98 21.52
C GLU A 676 3.99 12.04 22.88
N ALA A 677 3.97 10.92 23.61
CA ALA A 677 3.41 10.84 24.96
C ALA A 677 4.32 11.41 26.06
N ALA A 678 5.50 11.95 25.69
CA ALA A 678 6.51 12.46 26.64
C ALA A 678 6.83 11.48 27.78
N THR A 679 6.78 10.18 27.50
CA THR A 679 7.02 9.10 28.45
C THR A 679 8.18 8.23 27.96
N THR A 680 9.10 7.91 28.86
CA THR A 680 10.27 7.07 28.56
C THR A 680 10.02 5.59 28.81
N ASP A 681 8.98 5.23 29.58
CA ASP A 681 8.81 3.89 30.13
C ASP A 681 7.36 3.40 30.04
N GLY A 682 7.08 2.59 29.01
CA GLY A 682 5.86 1.80 28.93
C GLY A 682 5.82 0.71 30.01
N PHE A 683 4.64 0.41 30.57
CA PHE A 683 4.51 -0.63 31.61
C PHE A 683 5.01 -2.02 31.18
N TRP A 684 5.04 -2.28 29.87
CA TRP A 684 5.48 -3.52 29.25
C TRP A 684 6.99 -3.54 28.91
N MET A 685 7.72 -2.43 28.99
CA MET A 685 9.11 -2.35 28.53
C MET A 685 10.11 -3.12 29.41
N GLU A 686 9.81 -3.33 30.68
CA GLU A 686 10.67 -4.12 31.57
C GLU A 686 10.41 -5.63 31.46
N ASP A 687 9.37 -6.03 30.74
CA ASP A 687 8.99 -7.42 30.61
C ASP A 687 9.90 -8.13 29.59
N ALA A 688 10.56 -9.21 30.05
CA ALA A 688 11.53 -9.98 29.28
C ALA A 688 10.98 -10.52 27.95
N ARG A 689 9.66 -10.68 27.84
CA ARG A 689 8.96 -11.17 26.64
C ARG A 689 9.13 -10.22 25.45
N PHE A 690 9.33 -8.93 25.70
CA PHE A 690 9.45 -7.90 24.66
C PHE A 690 10.89 -7.46 24.39
N ARG A 691 11.91 -8.12 24.98
CA ARG A 691 13.32 -7.73 24.83
C ARG A 691 13.78 -7.57 23.37
N SER A 692 13.33 -8.45 22.47
CA SER A 692 13.68 -8.35 21.05
C SER A 692 13.10 -7.10 20.39
N LEU A 693 11.81 -6.82 20.66
CA LEU A 693 11.14 -5.62 20.17
C LEU A 693 11.85 -4.35 20.66
N ILE A 694 12.16 -4.29 21.96
CA ILE A 694 12.84 -3.14 22.58
C ILE A 694 14.25 -2.96 22.02
N HIS A 695 14.98 -4.05 21.79
CA HIS A 695 16.29 -3.99 21.16
C HIS A 695 16.19 -3.35 19.77
N THR A 696 15.23 -3.78 18.95
CA THR A 696 14.99 -3.18 17.62
C THR A 696 14.61 -1.71 17.71
N MET A 697 13.74 -1.32 18.65
CA MET A 697 13.38 0.10 18.88
C MET A 697 14.61 0.95 19.20
N LYS A 698 15.50 0.47 20.08
CA LYS A 698 16.72 1.19 20.49
C LYS A 698 17.76 1.26 19.36
N SER A 699 17.90 0.21 18.56
CA SER A 699 18.85 0.16 17.44
C SER A 699 18.46 1.05 16.26
N ALA A 700 17.18 1.40 16.13
CA ALA A 700 16.67 2.24 15.03
C ALA A 700 16.87 3.75 15.26
N SER A 701 17.30 4.18 16.45
CA SER A 701 17.54 5.59 16.75
C SER A 701 18.99 6.00 16.46
N PRO A 702 19.23 7.18 15.82
CA PRO A 702 20.56 7.76 15.84
C PRO A 702 20.96 7.99 17.29
N THR A 703 22.16 7.55 17.66
CA THR A 703 22.73 7.61 19.01
C THR A 703 22.54 8.99 19.65
N SER A 704 21.44 9.17 20.37
CA SER A 704 21.38 10.15 21.45
C SER A 704 22.25 9.57 22.55
N THR A 705 23.38 10.21 22.81
CA THR A 705 24.24 9.98 23.96
C THR A 705 23.38 9.69 25.18
N SER A 706 23.46 8.45 25.68
CA SER A 706 22.96 8.07 26.99
C SER A 706 23.78 8.85 28.02
N GLY A 707 23.40 10.09 28.29
CA GLY A 707 23.80 10.75 29.51
C GLY A 707 23.22 9.89 30.62
N SER A 708 24.08 9.24 31.40
CA SER A 708 23.67 8.58 32.63
C SER A 708 23.18 9.68 33.58
N SER A 709 21.90 10.05 33.50
CA SER A 709 21.27 10.80 34.57
C SER A 709 21.38 9.92 35.81
N ALA A 710 22.06 10.41 36.84
CA ALA A 710 22.14 9.75 38.12
C ALA A 710 20.71 9.40 38.59
N SER A 711 20.48 8.18 39.07
CA SER A 711 19.13 7.77 39.51
C SER A 711 18.62 8.72 40.61
N ILE A 712 17.32 8.96 40.69
CA ILE A 712 16.78 9.88 41.71
C ILE A 712 17.19 9.46 43.14
N LEU A 713 17.27 8.15 43.41
CA LEU A 713 17.80 7.61 44.67
C LEU A 713 19.26 7.99 44.92
N SER A 714 20.10 8.04 43.89
CA SER A 714 21.48 8.50 44.05
C SER A 714 21.56 9.99 44.39
N LEU A 715 20.66 10.82 43.83
CA LEU A 715 20.58 12.25 44.16
C LEU A 715 20.05 12.46 45.59
N ILE A 716 19.03 11.71 45.99
CA ILE A 716 18.47 11.74 47.36
C ILE A 716 19.52 11.35 48.40
N ASN A 717 20.30 10.30 48.13
CA ASN A 717 21.36 9.81 49.03
C ASN A 717 22.63 10.67 49.02
N ALA A 718 22.88 11.44 47.95
CA ALA A 718 24.03 12.33 47.84
C ALA A 718 23.79 13.76 48.37
N ALA A 719 22.54 14.08 48.76
CA ALA A 719 22.20 15.39 49.31
C ALA A 719 22.92 15.67 50.64
N ALA A 720 23.28 16.94 50.88
CA ALA A 720 24.09 17.30 52.04
C ALA A 720 23.32 17.29 53.37
N THR A 721 21.98 17.41 53.32
CA THR A 721 21.11 17.39 54.51
C THR A 721 19.83 16.59 54.25
N PRO A 722 19.20 16.00 55.28
CA PRO A 722 17.91 15.32 55.15
C PRO A 722 16.80 16.22 54.57
N ALA A 723 16.83 17.52 54.86
CA ALA A 723 15.89 18.49 54.29
C ALA A 723 16.04 18.61 52.77
N GLN A 724 17.27 18.62 52.25
CA GLN A 724 17.53 18.63 50.81
C GLN A 724 17.10 17.31 50.15
N SER A 725 17.28 16.17 50.81
CA SER A 725 16.77 14.88 50.33
C SER A 725 15.24 14.89 50.16
N ILE A 726 14.51 15.48 51.12
CA ILE A 726 13.06 15.65 51.07
C ILE A 726 12.65 16.59 49.92
N GLU A 727 13.36 17.69 49.73
CA GLU A 727 13.08 18.66 48.65
C GLU A 727 13.24 18.00 47.27
N ILE A 728 14.35 17.29 47.04
CA ILE A 728 14.62 16.56 45.79
C ILE A 728 13.52 15.52 45.52
N ALA A 729 13.14 14.73 46.52
CA ALA A 729 12.08 13.73 46.37
C ALA A 729 10.70 14.37 46.13
N SER A 730 10.41 15.51 46.78
CA SER A 730 9.15 16.25 46.63
C SER A 730 9.00 16.86 45.25
N GLU A 731 10.03 17.53 44.76
CA GLU A 731 10.09 18.10 43.40
C GLU A 731 9.85 17.03 42.34
N HIS A 732 10.58 15.91 42.44
CA HIS A 732 10.44 14.81 41.48
C HIS A 732 9.04 14.17 41.51
N PHE A 733 8.46 14.02 42.70
CA PHE A 733 7.12 13.49 42.85
C PHE A 733 6.04 14.43 42.31
N MET A 734 6.17 15.73 42.55
CA MET A 734 5.25 16.74 42.01
C MET A 734 5.32 16.83 40.49
N ASP A 735 6.50 16.70 39.88
CA ASP A 735 6.64 16.64 38.43
C ASP A 735 5.95 15.42 37.81
N LYS A 736 5.95 14.28 38.51
CA LYS A 736 5.16 13.11 38.08
C LYS A 736 3.67 13.37 38.26
N LEU A 737 3.22 13.89 39.41
CA LEU A 737 1.81 14.16 39.67
C LEU A 737 1.23 15.20 38.69
N SER A 738 1.98 16.26 38.39
CA SER A 738 1.59 17.30 37.43
C SER A 738 1.33 16.71 36.05
N ARG A 739 2.26 15.89 35.53
CA ARG A 739 2.08 15.19 34.25
C ARG A 739 0.95 14.17 34.27
N LEU A 740 0.79 13.44 35.38
CA LEU A 740 -0.20 12.37 35.49
C LEU A 740 -1.65 12.91 35.59
N LEU A 741 -1.82 14.02 36.31
CA LEU A 741 -3.12 14.61 36.63
C LEU A 741 -3.48 15.83 35.76
N MET A 742 -2.56 16.28 34.89
CA MET A 742 -2.70 17.51 34.09
C MET A 742 -2.96 18.77 34.94
N VAL A 743 -2.41 18.77 36.15
CA VAL A 743 -2.46 19.93 37.06
C VAL A 743 -1.16 20.72 36.88
N PRO A 744 -1.21 22.03 36.60
CA PRO A 744 -0.02 22.88 36.52
C PRO A 744 0.86 22.77 37.78
N ARG A 745 2.17 22.84 37.59
CA ARG A 745 3.16 22.58 38.66
C ARG A 745 3.03 23.56 39.84
N ASP A 746 2.57 24.78 39.56
CA ASP A 746 2.32 25.88 40.49
C ASP A 746 1.04 25.72 41.33
N GLU A 747 0.15 24.78 40.99
CA GLU A 747 -1.04 24.46 41.78
C GLU A 747 -0.79 23.40 42.87
N PHE A 748 0.43 22.85 42.95
CA PHE A 748 0.83 21.91 43.98
C PHE A 748 1.31 22.62 45.24
N GLU A 749 0.69 22.31 46.39
CA GLU A 749 1.05 22.84 47.71
C GLU A 749 1.60 21.68 48.56
N PRO A 750 2.93 21.50 48.62
CA PRO A 750 3.53 20.26 49.08
C PRO A 750 3.34 19.96 50.58
N ASP A 751 3.16 21.00 51.41
CA ASP A 751 3.08 20.90 52.86
C ASP A 751 1.64 20.91 53.41
N THR A 752 0.70 21.52 52.69
CA THR A 752 -0.64 21.85 53.19
C THR A 752 -1.74 21.00 52.55
N LYS A 753 -1.61 20.70 51.25
CA LYS A 753 -2.67 20.03 50.48
C LYS A 753 -2.39 18.52 50.40
N ARG A 754 -3.42 17.73 50.71
CA ARG A 754 -3.35 16.27 50.69
C ARG A 754 -3.30 15.72 49.26
N ILE A 755 -2.54 14.66 49.04
CA ILE A 755 -2.36 14.05 47.70
C ILE A 755 -3.71 13.64 47.10
N SER A 756 -4.63 13.08 47.90
CA SER A 756 -5.97 12.65 47.44
C SER A 756 -6.85 13.78 46.91
N SER A 757 -6.58 15.03 47.27
CA SER A 757 -7.36 16.18 46.81
C SER A 757 -7.08 16.61 45.37
N TYR A 758 -6.03 16.07 44.74
CA TYR A 758 -5.69 16.32 43.35
C TYR A 758 -6.41 15.39 42.36
N GLY A 759 -7.35 14.56 42.83
CA GLY A 759 -8.20 13.75 41.95
C GLY A 759 -7.61 12.39 41.58
N LEU A 760 -6.97 11.70 42.53
CA LEU A 760 -6.52 10.33 42.33
C LEU A 760 -7.69 9.35 42.30
N ASP A 761 -7.94 8.72 41.15
CA ASP A 761 -8.78 7.52 41.06
C ASP A 761 -7.96 6.24 41.32
N SER A 762 -8.63 5.09 41.32
CA SER A 762 -7.98 3.80 41.58
C SER A 762 -6.96 3.41 40.50
N MET A 763 -7.20 3.73 39.23
CA MET A 763 -6.35 3.32 38.10
C MET A 763 -5.09 4.19 38.01
N ILE A 764 -5.25 5.51 38.14
CA ILE A 764 -4.16 6.48 38.27
C ILE A 764 -3.34 6.16 39.53
N GLY A 765 -4.01 5.79 40.62
CA GLY A 765 -3.38 5.36 41.86
C GLY A 765 -2.45 4.15 41.72
N ALA A 766 -2.87 3.14 40.96
CA ALA A 766 -2.04 1.96 40.67
C ALA A 766 -0.81 2.32 39.82
N GLU A 767 -0.98 3.17 38.79
CA GLU A 767 0.14 3.68 38.00
C GLU A 767 1.14 4.44 38.87
N LEU A 768 0.64 5.33 39.73
CA LEU A 768 1.46 6.12 40.64
C LEU A 768 2.24 5.22 41.60
N ARG A 769 1.62 4.19 42.18
CA ARG A 769 2.31 3.22 43.06
C ARG A 769 3.43 2.48 42.35
N ASN A 770 3.19 2.01 41.13
CA ASN A 770 4.20 1.32 40.35
C ASN A 770 5.38 2.25 40.01
N TRP A 771 5.10 3.51 39.67
CA TRP A 771 6.13 4.51 39.46
C TRP A 771 6.91 4.80 40.75
N ILE A 772 6.24 4.95 41.91
CA ILE A 772 6.88 5.13 43.21
C ILE A 772 7.82 3.96 43.52
N PHE A 773 7.38 2.72 43.28
CA PHE A 773 8.21 1.55 43.51
C PHE A 773 9.44 1.53 42.58
N LYS A 774 9.27 1.87 41.30
CA LYS A 774 10.38 1.93 40.34
C LYS A 774 11.41 3.01 40.68
N GLU A 775 10.95 4.24 40.93
CA GLU A 775 11.83 5.38 41.17
C GLU A 775 12.42 5.42 42.58
N PHE A 776 11.64 5.03 43.58
CA PHE A 776 11.99 5.19 44.99
C PHE A 776 12.21 3.89 45.76
N ALA A 777 12.04 2.72 45.12
CA ALA A 777 12.09 1.40 45.77
C ALA A 777 11.18 1.29 47.01
N LEU A 778 10.07 2.02 47.02
CA LEU A 778 9.11 2.10 48.13
C LEU A 778 7.80 1.42 47.73
N ASP A 779 7.43 0.33 48.41
CA ASP A 779 6.09 -0.25 48.28
C ASP A 779 5.16 0.38 49.32
N ILE A 780 4.29 1.29 48.88
CA ILE A 780 3.31 1.98 49.71
C ILE A 780 1.88 1.54 49.35
N PRO A 781 1.04 1.14 50.32
CA PRO A 781 -0.37 0.84 50.07
C PRO A 781 -1.14 2.06 49.52
N PHE A 782 -2.08 1.83 48.59
CA PHE A 782 -2.86 2.92 48.00
C PHE A 782 -3.69 3.69 49.04
N GLN A 783 -4.29 3.00 50.02
CA GLN A 783 -5.04 3.67 51.09
C GLN A 783 -4.15 4.62 51.91
N GLN A 784 -2.86 4.30 52.04
CA GLN A 784 -1.91 5.16 52.76
C GLN A 784 -1.61 6.43 51.98
N LEU A 785 -1.49 6.35 50.64
CA LEU A 785 -1.37 7.52 49.76
C LEU A 785 -2.62 8.42 49.82
N LEU A 786 -3.80 7.82 50.02
CA LEU A 786 -5.06 8.55 50.17
C LEU A 786 -5.33 9.06 51.60
N GLY A 787 -4.43 8.77 52.56
CA GLY A 787 -4.62 9.11 53.97
C GLY A 787 -4.85 10.60 54.20
N GLU A 788 -5.68 10.94 55.20
CA GLU A 788 -6.12 12.32 55.47
C GLU A 788 -4.98 13.30 55.79
N SER A 789 -3.81 12.78 56.15
CA SER A 789 -2.64 13.56 56.52
C SER A 789 -1.42 13.30 55.61
N MET A 790 -1.64 12.69 54.43
CA MET A 790 -0.59 12.43 53.45
C MET A 790 -0.43 13.63 52.48
N THR A 791 0.60 14.44 52.72
CA THR A 791 1.04 15.54 51.85
C THR A 791 2.26 15.11 51.02
N VAL A 792 2.65 15.89 50.01
CA VAL A 792 3.83 15.59 49.18
C VAL A 792 5.09 15.53 50.04
N THR A 793 5.29 16.51 50.92
CA THR A 793 6.46 16.57 51.82
C THR A 793 6.52 15.37 52.75
N ARG A 794 5.36 14.94 53.29
CA ARG A 794 5.29 13.76 54.16
C ARG A 794 5.58 12.47 53.40
N PHE A 795 5.12 12.36 52.16
CA PHE A 795 5.46 11.25 51.27
C PHE A 795 6.97 11.22 50.98
N ALA A 796 7.58 12.37 50.65
CA ALA A 796 9.02 12.48 50.46
C ALA A 796 9.82 12.10 51.72
N GLY A 797 9.31 12.44 52.91
CA GLY A 797 9.85 11.97 54.19
C GLY A 797 9.82 10.44 54.32
N LEU A 798 8.73 9.77 53.89
CA LEU A 798 8.66 8.31 53.86
C LEU A 798 9.66 7.70 52.87
N VAL A 799 9.86 8.32 51.71
CA VAL A 799 10.89 7.91 50.75
C VAL A 799 12.27 8.00 51.37
N CYS A 800 12.62 9.12 52.01
CA CYS A 800 13.91 9.30 52.67
C CYS A 800 14.12 8.28 53.81
N ALA A 801 13.09 8.04 54.63
CA ALA A 801 13.14 7.05 55.70
C ALA A 801 13.36 5.62 55.17
N ASN A 802 12.74 5.26 54.04
CA ASN A 802 12.95 3.96 53.38
C ASN A 802 14.38 3.77 52.87
N GLN A 803 15.07 4.87 52.54
CA GLN A 803 16.48 4.87 52.15
C GLN A 803 17.45 4.96 53.35
N GLY A 804 16.94 4.93 54.59
CA GLY A 804 17.75 5.00 55.81
C GLY A 804 18.20 6.42 56.20
N ILE A 805 17.62 7.46 55.59
CA ILE A 805 17.91 8.86 55.92
C ILE A 805 17.03 9.26 57.11
N VAL A 806 17.65 9.51 58.26
CA VAL A 806 16.93 9.89 59.49
C VAL A 806 16.57 11.38 59.42
N VAL A 807 15.28 11.66 59.41
CA VAL A 807 14.73 13.02 59.49
C VAL A 807 14.30 13.23 60.94
N GLU A 808 14.95 14.14 61.68
CA GLU A 808 14.44 14.55 62.99
C GLU A 808 13.10 15.27 62.79
N GLY A 809 12.07 14.75 63.48
CA GLY A 809 10.66 14.93 63.14
C GLY A 809 10.04 16.29 63.42
#